data_AF-A0A6A4W262-F1
#
_entry.id   AF-A0A6A4W262-F1
#
_cell.length_a   1.000
_cell.length_b   1.000
_cell.length_c   1.000
_cell.angle_alpha   90.00
_cell.angle_beta   90.00
_cell.angle_gamma   90.00
#
_symmetry.space_group_name_H-M   'P 1'
#
loop_
_entity.id
_entity.type
_entity.pdbx_description
1 polymer ?
#
loop_
_entity_poly.entity_id
_entity_poly.type
_entity_poly.pdbx_seq_one_letter_code
_entity_poly.pdbx_strand_id
1 'polypeptide(L)'
;MSKIVECVPNFSEGRDQKVIDAISSAISGTAGVTLLDVDPGRSTNRTVVTFVGDPQSVVEGALNGARAAARLIDMTQHKDSVSGWPRSWACRCSCTGQPAAAATYRRTMPQIRAGEYEALSDRLQDERWAPDFGPAQFVPEMGSHRHRRSEKFLIAYNVNILGTKEAGAQAIGWYLDEADIAQVSINLTDYQVTPLHVAFEECKTDAAALKLPVAGSEVVGLLPLDALLQAADFYIQRENLFILEERQKVRLAVERLGLSSVSPFDPDKRIIEYCLPPASGGRLAALPVSQFVREVAARSAAPGGGSVAALCAALGAGLASMVGKMTYGKRQWEHLDADMRRLIPVFHHEVDELVRAVDDDTAAFGDYMAALKLPRATEEETAARQAALQAGLRSAVAIPLGLQRRVHRLWEPLSELAPLGNIATRSDLQVSHIATTSDLQVSHIATTSDLQVSHIATTSDLQVSHIATTSDLQVSHIATTSDLQVSHIATTSDLQVSHIATTSDLQVSHITTTSDLQVSHIATTSDLQVSHIATTSDLQVSHIATTSDLQVSHIATTSDLQVSHIATTSDLQVSHIATTSDLQVSHIATTSDLQVSHIATTSDLQVSHIATTSDLQVSHITTTSDLQVSHIATTSDLQVSHIATTSDLQVSHIATTSDLQVSHIATTSDLQVSHIATISDLQVSHIATTSDLQVSHIATISDLQVSHIATISDLQVSDIGTKADLQVAARCLETASWGAFHNVSINLKEIEDAAFREQTLQEARQLADQATAHSRQVLDTLEKRAE
;
A
#
# COMPACT_ATOMS: atom_id res chain seq x y z
N MET A 1 17.92 -2.49 22.30
CA MET A 1 18.70 -3.19 21.25
C MET A 1 19.97 -3.75 21.87
N SER A 2 20.48 -4.88 21.36
CA SER A 2 21.86 -5.33 21.62
C SER A 2 22.86 -4.36 20.98
N LYS A 3 24.08 -4.28 21.52
CA LYS A 3 25.15 -3.44 20.94
C LYS A 3 25.81 -4.18 19.79
N ILE A 4 25.42 -3.86 18.56
CA ILE A 4 26.14 -4.30 17.35
C ILE A 4 27.43 -3.47 17.23
N VAL A 5 28.53 -4.12 16.86
CA VAL A 5 29.83 -3.52 16.59
C VAL A 5 30.27 -3.90 15.19
N GLU A 6 30.76 -2.95 14.41
CA GLU A 6 31.40 -3.18 13.12
C GLU A 6 32.91 -3.36 13.28
N CYS A 7 33.48 -4.28 12.50
CA CYS A 7 34.91 -4.49 12.37
C CYS A 7 35.33 -4.55 10.89
N VAL A 8 36.33 -3.74 10.55
CA VAL A 8 36.78 -3.49 9.17
C VAL A 8 38.27 -3.78 9.01
N PRO A 9 38.73 -5.04 9.20
CA PRO A 9 40.12 -5.38 8.94
C PRO A 9 40.52 -5.11 7.49
N ASN A 10 41.81 -4.87 7.30
CA ASN A 10 42.42 -4.61 6.00
C ASN A 10 43.54 -5.64 5.85
N PHE A 11 43.44 -6.49 4.83
CA PHE A 11 44.43 -7.52 4.55
C PHE A 11 45.25 -7.12 3.32
N SER A 12 46.57 -7.29 3.40
CA SER A 12 47.49 -6.97 2.30
C SER A 12 47.54 -8.10 1.28
N GLU A 13 46.39 -8.40 0.68
CA GLU A 13 46.22 -9.28 -0.46
C GLU A 13 44.97 -8.80 -1.22
N GLY A 14 45.02 -8.74 -2.54
CA GLY A 14 43.92 -8.25 -3.38
C GLY A 14 43.85 -8.90 -4.77
N ARG A 15 44.57 -10.02 -4.97
CA ARG A 15 44.80 -10.68 -6.26
C ARG A 15 44.58 -12.19 -6.19
N ASP A 16 45.03 -12.89 -5.14
CA ASP A 16 44.72 -14.31 -4.93
C ASP A 16 43.38 -14.50 -4.20
N GLN A 17 42.36 -14.83 -4.99
CA GLN A 17 41.02 -15.12 -4.51
C GLN A 17 40.99 -16.23 -3.45
N LYS A 18 41.85 -17.24 -3.52
CA LYS A 18 41.84 -18.35 -2.54
C LYS A 18 42.25 -17.91 -1.14
N VAL A 19 43.16 -16.93 -1.06
CA VAL A 19 43.59 -16.35 0.21
C VAL A 19 42.48 -15.46 0.78
N ILE A 20 41.85 -14.65 -0.08
CA ILE A 20 40.71 -13.80 0.25
C ILE A 20 39.52 -14.63 0.77
N ASP A 21 39.15 -15.69 0.05
CA ASP A 21 38.05 -16.60 0.40
C ASP A 21 38.33 -17.33 1.72
N ALA A 22 39.58 -17.77 1.96
CA ALA A 22 39.97 -18.46 3.19
C ALA A 22 39.96 -17.55 4.43
N ILE A 23 40.42 -16.30 4.30
CA ILE A 23 40.34 -15.29 5.36
C ILE A 23 38.87 -14.94 5.64
N SER A 24 38.07 -14.74 4.61
CA SER A 24 36.65 -14.40 4.72
C SER A 24 35.85 -15.55 5.37
N SER A 25 36.15 -16.80 5.01
CA SER A 25 35.57 -18.00 5.61
C SER A 25 35.95 -18.19 7.08
N ALA A 26 37.17 -17.80 7.49
CA ALA A 26 37.58 -17.82 8.89
C ALA A 26 36.83 -16.77 9.74
N ILE A 27 36.46 -15.63 9.14
CA ILE A 27 35.64 -14.61 9.78
C ILE A 27 34.18 -15.07 9.88
N SER A 28 33.55 -15.45 8.76
CA SER A 28 32.13 -15.85 8.71
C SER A 28 31.83 -17.17 9.44
N GLY A 29 32.82 -18.05 9.60
CA GLY A 29 32.73 -19.25 10.43
C GLY A 29 32.71 -18.99 11.94
N THR A 30 32.80 -17.73 12.39
CA THR A 30 32.75 -17.37 13.81
C THR A 30 31.31 -17.16 14.28
N ALA A 31 30.89 -17.89 15.32
CA ALA A 31 29.55 -17.75 15.89
C ALA A 31 29.31 -16.31 16.41
N GLY A 32 28.14 -15.75 16.08
CA GLY A 32 27.76 -14.37 16.43
C GLY A 32 28.36 -13.29 15.52
N VAL A 33 29.05 -13.67 14.44
CA VAL A 33 29.52 -12.75 13.39
C VAL A 33 28.70 -12.91 12.11
N THR A 34 28.26 -11.79 11.55
CA THR A 34 27.74 -11.70 10.18
C THR A 34 28.78 -11.00 9.31
N LEU A 35 29.36 -11.73 8.36
CA LEU A 35 30.15 -11.14 7.27
C LEU A 35 29.22 -10.36 6.34
N LEU A 36 29.52 -9.09 6.07
CA LEU A 36 28.69 -8.24 5.22
C LEU A 36 29.30 -8.01 3.83
N ASP A 37 30.61 -7.73 3.78
CA ASP A 37 31.28 -7.30 2.54
C ASP A 37 32.77 -7.71 2.49
N VAL A 38 33.29 -7.89 1.27
CA VAL A 38 34.66 -8.27 0.93
C VAL A 38 35.04 -7.53 -0.35
N ASP A 39 35.87 -6.50 -0.23
CA ASP A 39 36.22 -5.53 -1.27
C ASP A 39 37.72 -5.62 -1.63
N PRO A 40 38.09 -6.43 -2.65
CA PRO A 40 39.48 -6.70 -3.05
C PRO A 40 39.99 -5.78 -4.17
N GLY A 41 40.81 -4.80 -3.82
CA GLY A 41 41.49 -3.93 -4.78
C GLY A 41 42.75 -4.58 -5.37
N ARG A 42 42.74 -4.84 -6.69
CA ARG A 42 43.86 -5.50 -7.41
C ARG A 42 45.07 -4.58 -7.62
N SER A 43 44.85 -3.32 -8.03
CA SER A 43 45.90 -2.30 -8.12
C SER A 43 46.51 -1.97 -6.75
N THR A 44 45.66 -1.78 -5.74
CA THR A 44 46.04 -1.47 -4.35
C THR A 44 46.51 -2.69 -3.54
N ASN A 45 46.49 -3.88 -4.16
CA ASN A 45 46.85 -5.19 -3.59
C ASN A 45 46.36 -5.42 -2.15
N ARG A 46 45.11 -5.04 -1.88
CA ARG A 46 44.53 -5.01 -0.53
C ARG A 46 43.04 -5.34 -0.58
N THR A 47 42.59 -6.18 0.35
CA THR A 47 41.18 -6.47 0.59
C THR A 47 40.73 -5.77 1.86
N VAL A 48 39.61 -5.05 1.78
CA VAL A 48 38.85 -4.62 2.95
C VAL A 48 37.79 -5.69 3.21
N VAL A 49 37.68 -6.17 4.44
CA VAL A 49 36.61 -7.09 4.84
C VAL A 49 35.79 -6.40 5.91
N THR A 50 34.47 -6.45 5.80
CA THR A 50 33.53 -5.75 6.69
C THR A 50 32.58 -6.75 7.31
N PHE A 51 32.51 -6.78 8.65
CA PHE A 51 31.63 -7.68 9.38
C PHE A 51 31.12 -7.06 10.68
N VAL A 52 30.01 -7.60 11.18
CA VAL A 52 29.29 -7.11 12.36
C VAL A 52 28.93 -8.24 13.31
N GLY A 53 28.63 -7.90 14.56
CA GLY A 53 28.21 -8.84 15.60
C GLY A 53 28.16 -8.17 16.97
N ASP A 54 28.09 -8.95 18.05
CA ASP A 54 28.27 -8.42 19.41
C ASP A 54 29.76 -8.14 19.73
N PRO A 55 30.07 -7.37 20.80
CA PRO A 55 31.44 -6.93 21.08
C PRO A 55 32.45 -8.05 21.41
N GLN A 56 32.01 -9.28 21.71
CA GLN A 56 32.89 -10.43 21.95
C GLN A 56 33.05 -11.29 20.68
N SER A 57 31.95 -11.64 20.01
CA SER A 57 32.01 -12.40 18.76
C SER A 57 32.83 -11.70 17.68
N VAL A 58 32.72 -10.37 17.59
CA VAL A 58 33.50 -9.56 16.63
C VAL A 58 35.01 -9.59 16.94
N VAL A 59 35.43 -9.74 18.20
CA VAL A 59 36.85 -9.94 18.57
C VAL A 59 37.38 -11.27 18.06
N GLU A 60 36.64 -12.37 18.26
CA GLU A 60 37.10 -13.68 17.77
C GLU A 60 37.06 -13.78 16.25
N GLY A 61 36.08 -13.16 15.57
CA GLY A 61 36.07 -13.09 14.09
C GLY A 61 37.30 -12.37 13.55
N ALA A 62 37.65 -11.24 14.17
CA ALA A 62 38.88 -10.48 13.91
C ALA A 62 40.15 -11.31 14.11
N LEU A 63 40.23 -12.05 15.22
CA LEU A 63 41.38 -12.91 15.52
C LEU A 63 41.45 -14.11 14.57
N ASN A 64 40.31 -14.70 14.16
CA ASN A 64 40.25 -15.80 13.20
C ASN A 64 40.71 -15.36 11.80
N GLY A 65 40.25 -14.19 11.32
CA GLY A 65 40.77 -13.59 10.09
C GLY A 65 42.28 -13.34 10.13
N ALA A 66 42.81 -12.81 11.25
CA ALA A 66 44.25 -12.64 11.44
C ALA A 66 45.03 -13.97 11.48
N ARG A 67 44.51 -14.98 12.20
CA ARG A 67 45.08 -16.35 12.28
C ARG A 67 45.12 -17.05 10.90
N ALA A 68 44.17 -16.76 10.01
CA ALA A 68 44.17 -17.23 8.63
C ALA A 68 45.18 -16.47 7.76
N ALA A 69 45.14 -15.13 7.78
CA ALA A 69 46.01 -14.28 6.98
C ALA A 69 47.51 -14.54 7.26
N ALA A 70 47.89 -14.67 8.53
CA ALA A 70 49.26 -14.96 8.96
C ALA A 70 49.79 -16.37 8.60
N ARG A 71 48.98 -17.20 7.92
CA ARG A 71 49.39 -18.50 7.35
C ARG A 71 49.41 -18.52 5.82
N LEU A 72 48.88 -17.48 5.17
CA LEU A 72 48.52 -17.49 3.75
C LEU A 72 49.15 -16.35 2.95
N ILE A 73 49.61 -15.27 3.60
CA ILE A 73 50.26 -14.13 2.95
C ILE A 73 51.69 -13.99 3.50
N ASP A 74 52.65 -13.75 2.59
CA ASP A 74 54.05 -13.46 2.90
C ASP A 74 54.39 -12.01 2.48
N MET A 75 54.68 -11.14 3.46
CA MET A 75 55.03 -9.75 3.20
C MET A 75 56.34 -9.55 2.41
N THR A 76 57.22 -10.54 2.31
CA THR A 76 58.45 -10.40 1.52
C THR A 76 58.19 -10.38 0.01
N GLN A 77 57.02 -10.87 -0.42
CA GLN A 77 56.60 -10.89 -1.84
C GLN A 77 55.56 -9.81 -2.19
N HIS A 78 54.92 -9.19 -1.19
CA HIS A 78 53.84 -8.22 -1.39
C HIS A 78 54.33 -6.92 -2.08
N LYS A 79 53.66 -6.52 -3.17
CA LYS A 79 54.00 -5.32 -3.97
C LYS A 79 52.77 -4.65 -4.59
N ASP A 80 52.54 -3.41 -4.20
CA ASP A 80 51.57 -2.48 -4.80
C ASP A 80 52.11 -1.83 -6.08
N SER A 81 51.23 -1.46 -7.02
CA SER A 81 51.63 -0.74 -8.25
C SER A 81 51.73 0.78 -8.07
N VAL A 82 51.24 1.33 -6.95
CA VAL A 82 51.01 2.77 -6.78
C VAL A 82 51.85 3.37 -5.66
N SER A 83 52.75 4.28 -6.00
CA SER A 83 53.59 5.04 -5.07
C SER A 83 52.76 6.09 -4.30
N GLY A 84 52.32 5.76 -3.08
CA GLY A 84 51.60 6.71 -2.20
C GLY A 84 50.69 6.06 -1.16
N TRP A 85 50.35 4.77 -1.29
CA TRP A 85 49.57 4.03 -0.30
C TRP A 85 50.48 3.28 0.68
N PRO A 86 50.50 3.64 1.99
CA PRO A 86 51.55 3.19 2.87
C PRO A 86 51.41 1.73 3.32
N ARG A 87 52.41 0.89 2.98
CA ARG A 87 52.55 -0.49 3.43
C ARG A 87 52.77 -0.53 4.93
N SER A 88 51.75 -0.89 5.68
CA SER A 88 51.93 -1.46 7.01
C SER A 88 50.80 -2.45 7.23
N TRP A 89 51.13 -3.69 7.61
CA TRP A 89 50.12 -4.61 8.07
C TRP A 89 49.34 -4.00 9.23
N ALA A 90 48.03 -4.19 9.15
CA ALA A 90 47.08 -3.76 10.16
C ALA A 90 45.77 -4.49 9.87
N CYS A 91 45.64 -5.70 10.42
CA CYS A 91 44.31 -6.26 10.68
C CYS A 91 43.58 -5.27 11.62
N ARG A 92 42.83 -4.34 11.02
CA ARG A 92 42.21 -3.18 11.68
C ARG A 92 40.98 -3.57 12.48
N CYS A 93 41.19 -4.37 13.52
CA CYS A 93 40.12 -4.78 14.41
C CYS A 93 39.83 -3.64 15.40
N SER A 94 38.57 -3.20 15.42
CA SER A 94 38.05 -2.00 16.13
C SER A 94 37.51 -2.30 17.52
N CYS A 95 37.85 -3.45 18.12
CA CYS A 95 37.20 -3.97 19.33
C CYS A 95 38.02 -3.86 20.63
N THR A 96 37.28 -3.62 21.72
CA THR A 96 37.66 -3.80 23.14
C THR A 96 39.09 -3.41 23.57
N GLY A 97 39.26 -2.15 23.98
CA GLY A 97 40.47 -1.67 24.66
C GLY A 97 40.35 -0.25 25.20
N GLN A 98 41.27 0.14 26.08
CA GLN A 98 41.51 1.54 26.47
C GLN A 98 42.04 2.35 25.27
N PRO A 99 41.98 3.70 25.29
CA PRO A 99 42.39 4.53 24.15
C PRO A 99 43.87 4.31 23.73
N ALA A 100 44.06 3.60 22.62
CA ALA A 100 45.35 3.11 22.13
C ALA A 100 46.23 4.19 21.45
N ALA A 101 46.63 5.20 22.26
CA ALA A 101 47.78 6.07 22.05
C ALA A 101 48.05 6.88 23.32
N ALA A 102 48.79 6.33 24.29
CA ALA A 102 49.14 7.05 25.53
C ALA A 102 50.02 8.30 25.25
N ALA A 103 50.75 8.31 24.13
CA ALA A 103 51.61 9.42 23.72
C ALA A 103 51.06 10.19 22.51
N THR A 104 51.27 11.51 22.50
CA THR A 104 50.72 12.45 21.50
C THR A 104 51.18 12.18 20.07
N TYR A 105 52.36 11.59 19.87
CA TYR A 105 52.93 11.29 18.55
C TYR A 105 52.39 9.99 17.89
N ARG A 106 51.55 9.20 18.59
CA ARG A 106 50.87 8.00 18.05
C ARG A 106 49.40 8.26 17.66
N ARG A 107 48.98 9.52 17.56
CA ARG A 107 47.56 9.87 17.38
C ARG A 107 47.04 9.61 15.97
N THR A 108 47.77 9.99 14.91
CA THR A 108 47.26 9.86 13.52
C THR A 108 47.76 8.61 12.79
N MET A 109 47.03 8.17 11.75
CA MET A 109 47.45 7.03 10.93
C MET A 109 48.76 7.29 10.15
N PRO A 110 48.97 8.45 9.48
CA PRO A 110 50.21 8.72 8.74
C PRO A 110 51.46 8.76 9.65
N GLN A 111 51.35 9.32 10.87
CA GLN A 111 52.45 9.36 11.84
C GLN A 111 52.97 7.95 12.18
N ILE A 112 52.07 6.98 12.38
CA ILE A 112 52.44 5.60 12.67
C ILE A 112 52.98 4.89 11.43
N ARG A 113 52.51 5.25 10.22
CA ARG A 113 52.88 4.60 8.95
C ARG A 113 54.08 5.19 8.21
N ALA A 114 54.70 6.26 8.71
CA ALA A 114 55.85 6.90 8.05
C ALA A 114 57.02 5.91 7.82
N GLY A 115 57.45 5.78 6.56
CA GLY A 115 58.51 4.84 6.15
C GLY A 115 58.05 3.39 5.95
N GLU A 116 56.75 3.11 6.12
CA GLU A 116 56.12 1.88 5.64
C GLU A 116 56.68 0.57 6.26
N TYR A 117 56.72 -0.53 5.51
CA TYR A 117 57.18 -1.84 5.98
C TYR A 117 58.70 -1.87 6.07
N GLU A 118 59.34 -1.21 5.11
CA GLU A 118 60.77 -1.09 4.92
C GLU A 118 61.44 -0.40 6.13
N ALA A 119 60.82 0.64 6.71
CA ALA A 119 61.32 1.29 7.93
C ALA A 119 60.95 0.60 9.25
N LEU A 120 60.17 -0.50 9.22
CA LEU A 120 59.68 -1.13 10.45
C LEU A 120 60.81 -1.78 11.27
N SER A 121 61.78 -2.40 10.60
CA SER A 121 62.98 -2.98 11.22
C SER A 121 63.76 -1.96 12.05
N ASP A 122 63.95 -0.75 11.50
CA ASP A 122 64.74 0.30 12.15
C ASP A 122 63.93 1.01 13.23
N ARG A 123 62.62 1.20 13.01
CA ARG A 123 61.74 1.83 14.01
C ARG A 123 61.51 0.95 15.23
N LEU A 124 61.47 -0.38 15.11
CA LEU A 124 61.36 -1.28 16.27
C LEU A 124 62.61 -1.28 17.18
N GLN A 125 63.74 -0.71 16.75
CA GLN A 125 64.94 -0.50 17.57
C GLN A 125 64.89 0.79 18.42
N ASP A 126 63.95 1.70 18.14
CA ASP A 126 63.75 2.95 18.89
C ASP A 126 62.74 2.71 20.02
N GLU A 127 63.13 2.94 21.28
CA GLU A 127 62.25 2.81 22.45
C GLU A 127 60.96 3.66 22.32
N ARG A 128 61.02 4.78 21.59
CA ARG A 128 59.85 5.63 21.30
C ARG A 128 58.81 4.94 20.39
N TRP A 129 59.19 3.88 19.69
CA TRP A 129 58.33 3.09 18.80
C TRP A 129 58.08 1.66 19.30
N ALA A 130 58.56 1.30 20.50
CA ALA A 130 58.20 0.05 21.17
C ALA A 130 56.67 -0.17 21.19
N PRO A 131 56.15 -1.33 20.76
CA PRO A 131 54.73 -1.52 20.52
C PRO A 131 53.92 -1.52 21.82
N ASP A 132 52.69 -0.98 21.77
CA ASP A 132 51.79 -0.94 22.94
C ASP A 132 51.35 -2.35 23.40
N PHE A 133 51.45 -3.36 22.52
CA PHE A 133 51.20 -4.78 22.80
C PHE A 133 52.15 -5.67 21.98
N GLY A 134 52.60 -6.78 22.56
CA GLY A 134 53.50 -7.75 21.90
C GLY A 134 55.00 -7.41 22.04
N PRO A 135 55.90 -8.29 21.56
CA PRO A 135 57.34 -8.05 21.59
C PRO A 135 57.79 -7.04 20.53
N ALA A 136 58.85 -6.28 20.81
CA ALA A 136 59.53 -5.40 19.86
C ALA A 136 60.42 -6.19 18.88
N GLN A 137 59.85 -7.19 18.19
CA GLN A 137 60.56 -8.08 17.27
C GLN A 137 60.01 -7.93 15.85
N PHE A 138 60.90 -7.67 14.89
CA PHE A 138 60.54 -7.67 13.47
C PHE A 138 60.36 -9.12 12.96
N VAL A 139 59.21 -9.40 12.35
CA VAL A 139 58.89 -10.68 11.70
C VAL A 139 58.65 -10.37 10.21
N PRO A 140 59.58 -10.71 9.28
CA PRO A 140 59.49 -10.30 7.88
C PRO A 140 58.18 -10.72 7.19
N GLU A 141 57.71 -11.93 7.47
CA GLU A 141 56.51 -12.52 6.85
C GLU A 141 55.21 -11.77 7.23
N MET A 142 55.16 -11.08 8.38
CA MET A 142 53.95 -10.44 8.92
C MET A 142 54.02 -8.91 9.12
N GLY A 143 55.23 -8.34 9.24
CA GLY A 143 55.40 -6.94 9.64
C GLY A 143 54.85 -6.63 11.04
N SER A 144 54.11 -5.52 11.16
CA SER A 144 53.45 -5.07 12.40
C SER A 144 51.93 -5.26 12.33
N HIS A 145 51.22 -5.16 13.44
CA HIS A 145 49.75 -5.06 13.46
C HIS A 145 49.29 -3.82 14.24
N ARG A 146 48.22 -3.15 13.81
CA ARG A 146 47.62 -2.01 14.55
C ARG A 146 46.11 -2.12 14.67
N HIS A 147 45.65 -2.22 15.91
CA HIS A 147 44.25 -1.97 16.28
C HIS A 147 44.00 -0.46 16.47
N ARG A 148 42.82 0.00 16.06
CA ARG A 148 42.32 1.35 16.35
C ARG A 148 40.86 1.22 16.78
N ARG A 149 40.59 1.45 18.06
CA ARG A 149 39.24 1.79 18.51
C ARG A 149 38.84 3.13 17.89
N SER A 150 37.71 3.14 17.19
CA SER A 150 36.97 4.35 16.84
C SER A 150 35.68 4.34 17.66
N GLU A 151 35.17 5.50 18.03
CA GLU A 151 33.84 5.64 18.65
C GLU A 151 32.78 6.11 17.64
N LYS A 152 33.22 6.38 16.42
CA LYS A 152 32.41 6.80 15.27
C LYS A 152 32.77 6.00 14.03
N PHE A 153 31.80 5.89 13.13
CA PHE A 153 31.96 5.29 11.81
C PHE A 153 33.02 6.01 10.96
N LEU A 154 33.72 5.28 10.08
CA LEU A 154 34.68 5.85 9.13
C LEU A 154 34.29 5.47 7.71
N ILE A 155 33.94 6.45 6.88
CA ILE A 155 33.65 6.21 5.46
C ILE A 155 34.93 6.43 4.66
N ALA A 156 35.36 5.42 3.89
CA ALA A 156 36.43 5.55 2.91
C ALA A 156 35.81 6.00 1.58
N TYR A 157 36.22 7.17 1.09
CA TYR A 157 35.55 7.87 0.00
C TYR A 157 36.57 8.44 -0.98
N ASN A 158 36.48 8.06 -2.26
CA ASN A 158 37.36 8.50 -3.32
C ASN A 158 36.58 9.43 -4.27
N VAL A 159 37.11 10.63 -4.57
CA VAL A 159 36.53 11.51 -5.61
C VAL A 159 37.34 11.37 -6.89
N ASN A 160 36.67 11.06 -8.00
CA ASN A 160 37.32 10.75 -9.27
C ASN A 160 37.62 12.02 -10.06
N ILE A 161 38.84 12.15 -10.60
CA ILE A 161 39.28 13.29 -11.40
C ILE A 161 39.88 12.79 -12.72
N LEU A 162 39.46 13.40 -13.83
CA LEU A 162 40.08 13.21 -15.15
C LEU A 162 41.36 14.05 -15.23
N GLY A 163 42.39 13.61 -14.51
CA GLY A 163 43.67 14.30 -14.36
C GLY A 163 44.87 13.35 -14.44
N THR A 164 46.08 13.92 -14.48
CA THR A 164 47.33 13.15 -14.52
C THR A 164 47.75 12.66 -13.12
N LYS A 165 48.66 11.68 -13.10
CA LYS A 165 49.23 11.01 -11.90
C LYS A 165 50.02 11.94 -10.95
N GLU A 166 50.03 13.25 -11.20
CA GLU A 166 50.85 14.27 -10.52
C GLU A 166 50.02 15.43 -9.91
N ALA A 167 48.69 15.43 -10.06
CA ALA A 167 47.80 16.47 -9.54
C ALA A 167 47.62 16.36 -8.00
N GLY A 168 48.38 17.15 -7.24
CA GLY A 168 48.44 17.07 -5.78
C GLY A 168 47.38 17.91 -5.02
N ALA A 169 46.92 17.36 -3.89
CA ALA A 169 46.15 18.03 -2.84
C ALA A 169 46.59 17.50 -1.46
N GLN A 170 46.02 17.99 -0.34
CA GLN A 170 46.36 17.50 1.01
C GLN A 170 45.63 16.21 1.44
N ALA A 171 44.88 15.59 0.53
CA ALA A 171 44.41 14.20 0.64
C ALA A 171 45.32 13.27 -0.19
N ILE A 172 45.20 11.95 -0.05
CA ILE A 172 46.05 11.01 -0.80
C ILE A 172 45.51 10.91 -2.24
N GLY A 173 46.03 11.76 -3.12
CA GLY A 173 45.87 11.63 -4.56
C GLY A 173 46.58 10.38 -5.07
N TRP A 174 45.88 9.55 -5.84
CA TRP A 174 46.44 8.35 -6.46
C TRP A 174 45.81 8.11 -7.85
N TYR A 175 46.25 7.06 -8.54
CA TYR A 175 45.79 6.74 -9.89
C TYR A 175 45.43 5.26 -9.99
N LEU A 176 44.22 4.97 -10.45
CA LEU A 176 43.65 3.64 -10.58
C LEU A 176 43.89 3.14 -12.02
N ASP A 177 44.97 2.38 -12.20
CA ASP A 177 45.41 1.89 -13.52
C ASP A 177 44.34 1.01 -14.21
N GLU A 178 43.43 0.39 -13.45
CA GLU A 178 42.31 -0.44 -13.96
C GLU A 178 41.13 0.36 -14.56
N ALA A 179 41.02 1.66 -14.24
CA ALA A 179 39.92 2.53 -14.68
C ALA A 179 40.42 3.83 -15.37
N ASP A 180 41.73 3.91 -15.67
CA ASP A 180 42.39 5.04 -16.36
C ASP A 180 42.21 6.41 -15.67
N ILE A 181 41.97 6.44 -14.35
CA ILE A 181 41.44 7.61 -13.64
C ILE A 181 42.25 7.99 -12.39
N ALA A 182 42.37 9.29 -12.12
CA ALA A 182 42.93 9.79 -10.87
C ALA A 182 41.86 9.84 -9.77
N GLN A 183 42.26 9.62 -8.53
CA GLN A 183 41.36 9.65 -7.37
C GLN A 183 41.94 10.45 -6.21
N VAL A 184 41.13 11.32 -5.62
CA VAL A 184 41.41 11.98 -4.35
C VAL A 184 40.83 11.10 -3.23
N SER A 185 41.68 10.36 -2.51
CA SER A 185 41.23 9.42 -1.47
C SER A 185 41.11 10.09 -0.10
N ILE A 186 39.90 10.06 0.45
CA ILE A 186 39.47 10.73 1.68
C ILE A 186 39.01 9.67 2.69
N ASN A 187 39.29 9.91 3.96
CA ASN A 187 38.78 9.10 5.08
C ASN A 187 37.91 10.00 5.95
N LEU A 188 36.59 9.96 5.78
CA LEU A 188 35.65 10.72 6.60
C LEU A 188 35.57 10.06 7.98
N THR A 189 36.34 10.57 8.94
CA THR A 189 36.40 10.03 10.31
C THR A 189 35.22 10.40 11.19
N ASP A 190 34.38 11.32 10.73
CA ASP A 190 33.16 11.77 11.40
C ASP A 190 32.24 12.43 10.35
N TYR A 191 31.42 11.62 9.67
CA TYR A 191 30.58 12.11 8.57
C TYR A 191 29.50 13.12 9.02
N GLN A 192 29.17 13.15 10.32
CA GLN A 192 28.24 14.13 10.90
C GLN A 192 28.88 15.52 11.07
N VAL A 193 30.21 15.62 11.00
CA VAL A 193 30.98 16.88 11.02
C VAL A 193 31.48 17.25 9.62
N THR A 194 31.70 16.26 8.74
CA THR A 194 32.05 16.49 7.32
C THR A 194 31.32 15.45 6.46
N PRO A 195 30.09 15.76 6.00
CA PRO A 195 29.30 14.87 5.17
C PRO A 195 29.92 14.58 3.79
N LEU A 196 29.49 13.48 3.17
CA LEU A 196 29.90 13.06 1.81
C LEU A 196 29.74 14.18 0.78
N HIS A 197 28.61 14.89 0.81
CA HIS A 197 28.31 15.96 -0.14
C HIS A 197 29.25 17.17 0.00
N VAL A 198 29.69 17.50 1.22
CA VAL A 198 30.67 18.58 1.45
C VAL A 198 32.02 18.17 0.88
N ALA A 199 32.50 16.98 1.22
CA ALA A 199 33.79 16.48 0.71
C ALA A 199 33.83 16.41 -0.83
N PHE A 200 32.72 16.02 -1.47
CA PHE A 200 32.60 15.98 -2.93
C PHE A 200 32.60 17.38 -3.57
N GLU A 201 31.78 18.30 -3.07
CA GLU A 201 31.62 19.63 -3.66
C GLU A 201 32.83 20.55 -3.41
N GLU A 202 33.56 20.38 -2.30
CA GLU A 202 34.87 21.02 -2.09
C GLU A 202 35.91 20.48 -3.08
N CYS A 203 36.03 19.15 -3.25
CA CYS A 203 36.95 18.57 -4.26
C CYS A 203 36.62 19.02 -5.69
N LYS A 204 35.33 19.20 -6.00
CA LYS A 204 34.82 19.73 -7.27
C LYS A 204 35.13 21.22 -7.45
N THR A 205 35.17 21.99 -6.36
CA THR A 205 35.57 23.40 -6.36
C THR A 205 37.08 23.56 -6.57
N ASP A 206 37.90 22.78 -5.87
CA ASP A 206 39.36 22.72 -6.07
C ASP A 206 39.71 22.24 -7.48
N ALA A 207 39.08 21.17 -7.96
CA ALA A 207 39.28 20.66 -9.32
C ALA A 207 38.88 21.70 -10.38
N ALA A 208 37.77 22.43 -10.19
CA ALA A 208 37.37 23.51 -11.09
C ALA A 208 38.37 24.68 -11.09
N ALA A 209 38.96 25.04 -9.94
CA ALA A 209 40.04 26.04 -9.87
C ALA A 209 41.29 25.60 -10.65
N LEU A 210 41.60 24.29 -10.66
CA LEU A 210 42.66 23.67 -11.45
C LEU A 210 42.25 23.36 -12.90
N LYS A 211 40.98 23.58 -13.28
CA LYS A 211 40.36 23.24 -14.58
C LYS A 211 40.36 21.73 -14.91
N LEU A 212 40.34 20.89 -13.87
CA LEU A 212 40.23 19.43 -13.99
C LEU A 212 38.76 18.99 -13.85
N PRO A 213 38.26 18.04 -14.67
CA PRO A 213 36.91 17.50 -14.51
C PRO A 213 36.83 16.51 -13.35
N VAL A 214 35.77 16.61 -12.54
CA VAL A 214 35.35 15.53 -11.61
C VAL A 214 34.41 14.58 -12.35
N ALA A 215 34.63 13.28 -12.21
CA ALA A 215 33.91 12.20 -12.89
C ALA A 215 33.25 11.23 -11.89
N GLY A 216 32.45 11.79 -11.00
CA GLY A 216 31.80 11.03 -9.92
C GLY A 216 32.74 10.68 -8.77
N SER A 217 32.36 9.65 -8.02
CA SER A 217 33.09 9.21 -6.82
C SER A 217 32.83 7.73 -6.54
N GLU A 218 33.49 7.19 -5.52
CA GLU A 218 33.43 5.80 -5.10
C GLU A 218 33.50 5.73 -3.58
N VAL A 219 32.66 4.90 -2.97
CA VAL A 219 32.86 4.44 -1.58
C VAL A 219 33.61 3.10 -1.63
N VAL A 220 34.51 2.88 -0.69
CA VAL A 220 35.24 1.61 -0.49
C VAL A 220 34.69 0.94 0.78
N GLY A 221 34.27 -0.31 0.69
CA GLY A 221 33.52 -0.99 1.75
C GLY A 221 32.07 -0.47 1.93
N LEU A 222 31.56 -0.49 3.16
CA LEU A 222 30.18 -0.07 3.49
C LEU A 222 30.08 1.38 3.99
N LEU A 223 28.85 1.88 4.07
CA LEU A 223 28.53 3.16 4.71
C LEU A 223 27.15 3.14 5.42
N PRO A 224 26.91 4.05 6.39
CA PRO A 224 25.62 4.20 7.04
C PRO A 224 24.61 4.92 6.13
N LEU A 225 23.34 4.52 6.22
CA LEU A 225 22.21 5.13 5.52
C LEU A 225 22.11 6.64 5.78
N ASP A 226 22.29 7.07 7.04
CA ASP A 226 22.31 8.48 7.47
C ASP A 226 23.26 9.35 6.62
N ALA A 227 24.44 8.83 6.24
CA ALA A 227 25.40 9.57 5.42
C ALA A 227 24.90 9.84 3.98
N LEU A 228 24.08 8.95 3.42
CA LEU A 228 23.43 9.14 2.13
C LEU A 228 22.19 10.02 2.23
N LEU A 229 21.41 9.90 3.30
CA LEU A 229 20.24 10.76 3.52
C LEU A 229 20.66 12.22 3.73
N GLN A 230 21.72 12.49 4.49
CA GLN A 230 22.32 13.83 4.60
C GLN A 230 22.81 14.37 3.26
N ALA A 231 23.33 13.53 2.36
CA ALA A 231 23.69 13.92 1.00
C ALA A 231 22.46 14.21 0.12
N ALA A 232 21.43 13.37 0.20
CA ALA A 232 20.18 13.57 -0.51
C ALA A 232 19.50 14.89 -0.10
N ASP A 233 19.36 15.13 1.21
CA ASP A 233 18.68 16.33 1.73
C ASP A 233 19.43 17.62 1.38
N PHE A 234 20.76 17.59 1.33
CA PHE A 234 21.57 18.70 0.79
C PHE A 234 21.25 18.99 -0.69
N TYR A 235 21.24 17.97 -1.56
CA TYR A 235 20.91 18.17 -2.98
C TYR A 235 19.45 18.55 -3.20
N ILE A 236 18.51 18.01 -2.40
CA ILE A 236 17.09 18.39 -2.42
C ILE A 236 16.93 19.88 -2.12
N GLN A 237 17.57 20.38 -1.05
CA GLN A 237 17.53 21.81 -0.69
C GLN A 237 18.21 22.69 -1.74
N ARG A 238 19.40 22.29 -2.22
CA ARG A 238 20.21 23.06 -3.18
C ARG A 238 19.57 23.16 -4.57
N GLU A 239 18.91 22.12 -5.03
CA GLU A 239 18.29 22.04 -6.37
C GLU A 239 16.78 22.31 -6.33
N ASN A 240 16.22 22.66 -5.16
CA ASN A 240 14.78 22.87 -4.93
C ASN A 240 13.90 21.70 -5.42
N LEU A 241 14.36 20.48 -5.16
CA LEU A 241 13.64 19.26 -5.49
C LEU A 241 12.58 18.95 -4.43
N PHE A 242 11.76 17.94 -4.70
CA PHE A 242 10.87 17.36 -3.72
C PHE A 242 10.93 15.84 -3.84
N ILE A 243 11.64 15.21 -2.91
CA ILE A 243 11.82 13.76 -2.84
C ILE A 243 11.63 13.35 -1.38
N LEU A 244 10.73 12.38 -1.18
CA LEU A 244 10.30 11.93 0.14
C LEU A 244 10.83 10.53 0.45
N GLU A 245 10.56 9.58 -0.43
CA GLU A 245 10.85 8.17 -0.23
C GLU A 245 12.35 7.90 -0.07
N GLU A 246 12.70 7.12 0.95
CA GLU A 246 14.08 6.83 1.33
C GLU A 246 14.92 6.27 0.17
N ARG A 247 14.37 5.30 -0.59
CA ARG A 247 15.07 4.74 -1.76
C ARG A 247 15.23 5.74 -2.90
N GLN A 248 14.32 6.72 -3.04
CA GLN A 248 14.50 7.82 -4.00
C GLN A 248 15.56 8.83 -3.52
N LYS A 249 15.61 9.12 -2.20
CA LYS A 249 16.69 9.94 -1.59
C LYS A 249 18.05 9.29 -1.79
N VAL A 250 18.19 8.01 -1.45
CA VAL A 250 19.40 7.20 -1.68
C VAL A 250 19.81 7.24 -3.16
N ARG A 251 18.85 7.07 -4.08
CA ARG A 251 19.10 7.18 -5.53
C ARG A 251 19.61 8.56 -5.94
N LEU A 252 19.02 9.66 -5.45
CA LEU A 252 19.52 11.02 -5.72
C LEU A 252 20.96 11.19 -5.24
N ALA A 253 21.29 10.73 -4.02
CA ALA A 253 22.65 10.82 -3.48
C ALA A 253 23.65 10.02 -4.35
N VAL A 254 23.28 8.80 -4.76
CA VAL A 254 24.08 7.95 -5.67
C VAL A 254 24.31 8.63 -7.01
N GLU A 255 23.27 9.23 -7.62
CA GLU A 255 23.39 9.93 -8.91
C GLU A 255 24.17 11.25 -8.80
N ARG A 256 24.01 12.03 -7.72
CA ARG A 256 24.67 13.35 -7.56
C ARG A 256 26.13 13.29 -7.15
N LEU A 257 26.48 12.35 -6.25
CA LEU A 257 27.87 12.04 -5.93
C LEU A 257 28.52 11.22 -7.06
N GLY A 258 27.72 10.56 -7.90
CA GLY A 258 28.21 9.68 -8.97
C GLY A 258 28.86 8.41 -8.43
N LEU A 259 28.27 7.78 -7.40
CA LEU A 259 28.84 6.62 -6.69
C LEU A 259 29.01 5.37 -7.57
N SER A 260 28.25 5.27 -8.66
CA SER A 260 28.31 4.15 -9.62
C SER A 260 29.34 4.33 -10.74
N SER A 261 30.34 5.21 -10.56
CA SER A 261 31.23 5.66 -11.64
C SER A 261 32.42 4.75 -11.94
N VAL A 262 32.93 4.00 -10.94
CA VAL A 262 33.98 2.99 -11.11
C VAL A 262 33.39 1.57 -11.12
N SER A 263 32.46 1.31 -10.21
CA SER A 263 31.72 0.05 -10.09
C SER A 263 30.25 0.34 -9.76
N PRO A 264 29.29 -0.54 -10.12
CA PRO A 264 27.88 -0.29 -9.82
C PRO A 264 27.60 -0.22 -8.31
N PHE A 265 27.02 0.90 -7.85
CA PHE A 265 26.60 1.02 -6.46
C PHE A 265 25.27 0.30 -6.24
N ASP A 266 25.30 -0.77 -5.45
CA ASP A 266 24.14 -1.59 -5.06
C ASP A 266 23.73 -1.24 -3.60
N PRO A 267 22.65 -0.46 -3.38
CA PRO A 267 22.29 0.01 -2.05
C PRO A 267 22.10 -1.13 -1.04
N ASP A 268 21.49 -2.24 -1.46
CA ASP A 268 21.16 -3.39 -0.61
C ASP A 268 22.39 -4.24 -0.23
N LYS A 269 23.57 -3.95 -0.81
CA LYS A 269 24.88 -4.53 -0.45
C LYS A 269 25.88 -3.54 0.12
N ARG A 270 25.62 -2.22 0.04
CA ARG A 270 26.58 -1.17 0.44
C ARG A 270 26.11 -0.36 1.64
N ILE A 271 24.82 -0.35 1.94
CA ILE A 271 24.23 0.34 3.10
C ILE A 271 24.08 -0.65 4.27
N ILE A 272 24.69 -0.34 5.41
CA ILE A 272 24.76 -1.26 6.56
C ILE A 272 23.37 -1.63 7.09
N GLU A 273 22.48 -0.65 7.19
CA GLU A 273 21.12 -0.80 7.68
C GLU A 273 20.24 -1.67 6.77
N TYR A 274 20.61 -1.83 5.49
CA TYR A 274 19.96 -2.75 4.55
C TYR A 274 20.66 -4.13 4.53
N CYS A 275 21.97 -4.19 4.76
CA CYS A 275 22.74 -5.44 4.85
C CYS A 275 22.47 -6.23 6.14
N LEU A 276 22.05 -5.54 7.21
CA LEU A 276 21.67 -6.15 8.48
C LEU A 276 20.33 -6.89 8.36
N PRO A 277 20.23 -8.16 8.78
CA PRO A 277 18.93 -8.83 8.86
C PRO A 277 18.01 -8.09 9.85
N PRO A 278 16.70 -7.97 9.55
CA PRO A 278 15.76 -7.26 10.41
C PRO A 278 15.77 -7.86 11.81
N ALA A 279 15.96 -7.01 12.83
CA ALA A 279 16.33 -7.42 14.18
C ALA A 279 15.41 -8.53 14.72
N SER A 280 15.99 -9.71 14.97
CA SER A 280 15.26 -10.98 15.11
C SER A 280 14.39 -11.05 16.37
N GLY A 281 13.16 -10.60 16.24
CA GLY A 281 12.04 -10.75 17.16
C GLY A 281 10.76 -10.43 16.38
N GLY A 282 9.67 -11.15 16.66
CA GLY A 282 8.43 -11.04 15.88
C GLY A 282 7.73 -9.69 16.08
N ARG A 283 8.13 -8.68 15.32
CA ARG A 283 7.46 -7.38 15.26
C ARG A 283 6.05 -7.52 14.73
N LEU A 284 5.09 -6.96 15.44
CA LEU A 284 3.69 -6.88 15.04
C LEU A 284 3.53 -6.02 13.79
N ALA A 285 4.29 -4.93 13.71
CA ALA A 285 4.37 -4.05 12.55
C ALA A 285 4.92 -4.73 11.27
N ALA A 286 5.54 -5.91 11.38
CA ALA A 286 6.07 -6.68 10.26
C ALA A 286 5.17 -7.87 9.85
N LEU A 287 4.02 -8.06 10.50
CA LEU A 287 3.07 -9.10 10.14
C LEU A 287 2.20 -8.67 8.95
N PRO A 288 1.76 -9.61 8.08
CA PRO A 288 0.64 -9.36 7.18
C PRO A 288 -0.58 -8.89 7.96
N VAL A 289 -1.37 -7.94 7.42
CA VAL A 289 -2.55 -7.37 8.11
C VAL A 289 -3.51 -8.45 8.60
N SER A 290 -3.76 -9.47 7.77
CA SER A 290 -4.61 -10.63 8.12
C SER A 290 -4.04 -11.50 9.25
N GLN A 291 -2.73 -11.48 9.49
CA GLN A 291 -2.10 -12.12 10.65
C GLN A 291 -2.10 -11.20 11.88
N PHE A 292 -1.83 -9.90 11.73
CA PHE A 292 -1.95 -8.92 12.81
C PHE A 292 -3.35 -8.93 13.43
N VAL A 293 -4.41 -8.88 12.61
CA VAL A 293 -5.80 -8.94 13.07
C VAL A 293 -6.11 -10.27 13.78
N ARG A 294 -5.57 -11.40 13.30
CA ARG A 294 -5.71 -12.70 13.99
C ARG A 294 -4.97 -12.75 15.33
N GLU A 295 -3.84 -12.07 15.47
CA GLU A 295 -3.06 -12.00 16.71
C GLU A 295 -3.74 -11.07 17.74
N VAL A 296 -4.40 -10.00 17.29
CA VAL A 296 -5.29 -9.15 18.13
C VAL A 296 -6.55 -9.92 18.56
N ALA A 297 -7.09 -10.79 17.70
CA ALA A 297 -8.21 -11.68 18.01
C ALA A 297 -7.80 -12.96 18.78
N ALA A 298 -6.51 -13.17 19.04
CA ALA A 298 -6.02 -14.35 19.73
C ALA A 298 -6.33 -14.30 21.23
N ARG A 299 -6.23 -15.46 21.91
CA ARG A 299 -6.34 -15.54 23.37
C ARG A 299 -5.02 -15.16 24.07
N SER A 300 -4.47 -14.03 23.66
CA SER A 300 -3.26 -13.39 24.21
C SER A 300 -3.64 -12.24 25.16
N ALA A 301 -2.64 -11.54 25.71
CA ALA A 301 -2.83 -10.29 26.46
C ALA A 301 -2.18 -9.08 25.76
N ALA A 302 -1.44 -9.33 24.68
CA ALA A 302 -0.91 -8.38 23.71
C ALA A 302 -0.76 -9.15 22.37
N PRO A 303 -0.93 -8.52 21.19
CA PRO A 303 -1.22 -7.11 20.95
C PRO A 303 -2.58 -6.66 21.52
N GLY A 304 -2.67 -5.39 21.88
CA GLY A 304 -3.84 -4.83 22.57
C GLY A 304 -4.34 -3.51 21.97
N GLY A 305 -5.26 -2.85 22.68
CA GLY A 305 -5.91 -1.63 22.21
C GLY A 305 -4.96 -0.45 21.93
N GLY A 306 -3.79 -0.38 22.59
CA GLY A 306 -2.76 0.60 22.26
C GLY A 306 -2.09 0.32 20.92
N SER A 307 -1.69 -0.93 20.70
CA SER A 307 -1.11 -1.43 19.44
C SER A 307 -2.06 -1.17 18.26
N VAL A 308 -3.37 -1.36 18.45
CA VAL A 308 -4.40 -1.02 17.45
C VAL A 308 -4.54 0.49 17.27
N ALA A 309 -4.57 1.29 18.35
CA ALA A 309 -4.65 2.74 18.27
C ALA A 309 -3.44 3.37 17.54
N ALA A 310 -2.24 2.82 17.74
CA ALA A 310 -1.03 3.22 17.01
C ALA A 310 -1.16 2.95 15.51
N LEU A 311 -1.67 1.77 15.12
CA LEU A 311 -1.95 1.44 13.72
C LEU A 311 -3.01 2.37 13.10
N CYS A 312 -4.09 2.69 13.82
CA CYS A 312 -5.10 3.66 13.36
C CYS A 312 -4.48 5.04 13.09
N ALA A 313 -3.58 5.53 13.96
CA ALA A 313 -2.90 6.80 13.72
C ALA A 313 -2.00 6.75 12.47
N ALA A 314 -1.25 5.65 12.29
CA ALA A 314 -0.38 5.47 11.12
C ALA A 314 -1.18 5.47 9.80
N LEU A 315 -2.33 4.78 9.77
CA LEU A 315 -3.24 4.80 8.61
C LEU A 315 -3.79 6.22 8.33
N GLY A 316 -4.20 6.94 9.38
CA GLY A 316 -4.70 8.31 9.25
C GLY A 316 -3.66 9.28 8.68
N ALA A 317 -2.40 9.17 9.14
CA ALA A 317 -1.28 9.92 8.57
C ALA A 317 -0.96 9.49 7.12
N GLY A 318 -1.04 8.18 6.82
CA GLY A 318 -0.79 7.64 5.48
C GLY A 318 -1.73 8.23 4.42
N LEU A 319 -3.02 8.25 4.70
CA LEU A 319 -4.06 8.78 3.79
C LEU A 319 -3.91 10.29 3.58
N ALA A 320 -3.62 11.06 4.63
CA ALA A 320 -3.31 12.49 4.50
C ALA A 320 -2.04 12.73 3.64
N SER A 321 -1.00 11.89 3.79
CA SER A 321 0.18 11.95 2.92
C SER A 321 -0.17 11.62 1.46
N MET A 322 -1.02 10.62 1.21
CA MET A 322 -1.48 10.22 -0.12
C MET A 322 -2.24 11.33 -0.85
N VAL A 323 -3.22 11.99 -0.22
CA VAL A 323 -4.02 13.02 -0.90
C VAL A 323 -3.17 14.23 -1.29
N GLY A 324 -2.22 14.62 -0.44
CA GLY A 324 -1.25 15.64 -0.80
C GLY A 324 -0.41 15.22 -2.01
N LYS A 325 0.10 13.98 -2.06
CA LYS A 325 0.82 13.43 -3.23
C LYS A 325 -0.05 13.38 -4.50
N MET A 326 -1.34 13.09 -4.38
CA MET A 326 -2.32 13.05 -5.49
C MET A 326 -2.74 14.44 -6.00
N THR A 327 -2.41 15.48 -5.24
CA THR A 327 -2.63 16.89 -5.58
C THR A 327 -1.34 17.51 -6.17
N TYR A 328 -0.19 17.20 -5.57
CA TYR A 328 1.15 17.56 -6.05
C TYR A 328 1.43 17.12 -7.49
N GLY A 329 2.25 17.87 -8.23
CA GLY A 329 2.74 17.51 -9.56
C GLY A 329 1.73 17.50 -10.71
N LYS A 330 0.42 17.62 -10.44
CA LYS A 330 -0.61 17.79 -11.49
C LYS A 330 -0.68 19.25 -11.94
N ARG A 331 -0.57 19.49 -13.26
CA ARG A 331 -0.63 20.84 -13.86
C ARG A 331 -1.86 21.67 -13.45
N GLN A 332 -3.00 21.05 -13.17
CA GLN A 332 -4.20 21.76 -12.69
C GLN A 332 -4.05 22.34 -11.27
N TRP A 333 -3.17 21.76 -10.45
CA TRP A 333 -2.92 22.12 -9.05
C TRP A 333 -1.52 22.75 -8.84
N GLU A 334 -0.83 23.15 -9.92
CA GLU A 334 0.54 23.71 -9.87
C GLU A 334 0.67 24.94 -8.94
N HIS A 335 -0.42 25.68 -8.73
CA HIS A 335 -0.50 26.80 -7.80
C HIS A 335 -0.45 26.40 -6.31
N LEU A 336 -0.64 25.11 -5.98
CA LEU A 336 -0.59 24.53 -4.63
C LEU A 336 0.73 23.80 -4.34
N ASP A 337 1.67 23.75 -5.29
CA ASP A 337 2.90 22.94 -5.18
C ASP A 337 3.70 23.28 -3.92
N ALA A 338 3.80 24.57 -3.57
CA ALA A 338 4.50 25.04 -2.37
C ALA A 338 3.86 24.55 -1.05
N ASP A 339 2.53 24.48 -0.98
CA ASP A 339 1.81 24.01 0.20
C ASP A 339 1.86 22.47 0.30
N MET A 340 1.72 21.78 -0.83
CA MET A 340 1.87 20.32 -0.87
C MET A 340 3.28 19.90 -0.44
N ARG A 341 4.33 20.59 -0.92
CA ARG A 341 5.72 20.37 -0.49
C ARG A 341 5.94 20.57 1.02
N ARG A 342 5.14 21.41 1.66
CA ARG A 342 5.21 21.71 3.10
C ARG A 342 4.38 20.74 3.95
N LEU A 343 3.21 20.31 3.45
CA LEU A 343 2.25 19.49 4.19
C LEU A 343 2.53 17.98 4.12
N ILE A 344 2.80 17.43 2.93
CA ILE A 344 3.03 15.98 2.75
C ILE A 344 4.16 15.44 3.65
N PRO A 345 5.32 16.12 3.84
CA PRO A 345 6.39 15.61 4.70
C PRO A 345 5.94 15.37 6.14
N VAL A 346 5.08 16.23 6.70
CA VAL A 346 4.68 16.15 8.11
C VAL A 346 3.95 14.84 8.38
N PHE A 347 3.02 14.49 7.50
CA PHE A 347 2.33 13.20 7.55
C PHE A 347 3.27 12.03 7.25
N HIS A 348 4.09 12.13 6.20
CA HIS A 348 4.92 11.02 5.73
C HIS A 348 5.90 10.52 6.80
N HIS A 349 6.55 11.41 7.55
CA HIS A 349 7.55 11.02 8.55
C HIS A 349 6.92 10.53 9.86
N GLU A 350 5.71 10.97 10.24
CA GLU A 350 5.04 10.44 11.43
C GLU A 350 4.42 9.05 11.17
N VAL A 351 4.14 8.64 9.93
CA VAL A 351 3.70 7.25 9.63
C VAL A 351 4.68 6.23 10.22
N ASP A 352 5.98 6.33 9.94
CA ASP A 352 6.98 5.36 10.43
C ASP A 352 7.09 5.36 11.96
N GLU A 353 6.94 6.53 12.59
CA GLU A 353 6.95 6.68 14.05
C GLU A 353 5.69 6.11 14.73
N LEU A 354 4.54 6.19 14.06
CA LEU A 354 3.27 5.64 14.53
C LEU A 354 3.21 4.12 14.29
N VAL A 355 3.84 3.62 13.23
CA VAL A 355 4.07 2.17 13.02
C VAL A 355 4.98 1.59 14.09
N ARG A 356 6.07 2.29 14.48
CA ARG A 356 6.95 1.87 15.60
C ARG A 356 6.19 1.77 16.93
N ALA A 357 5.26 2.69 17.19
CA ALA A 357 4.46 2.69 18.41
C ALA A 357 3.57 1.43 18.57
N VAL A 358 3.28 0.69 17.50
CA VAL A 358 2.59 -0.61 17.55
C VAL A 358 3.44 -1.67 18.28
N ASP A 359 4.74 -1.74 17.96
CA ASP A 359 5.67 -2.66 18.62
C ASP A 359 6.00 -2.17 20.04
N ASP A 360 6.16 -0.86 20.25
CA ASP A 360 6.51 -0.27 21.55
C ASP A 360 5.43 -0.50 22.62
N ASP A 361 4.13 -0.44 22.28
CA ASP A 361 3.02 -0.73 23.20
C ASP A 361 3.08 -2.17 23.72
N THR A 362 3.28 -3.13 22.80
CA THR A 362 3.43 -4.55 23.15
C THR A 362 4.73 -4.81 23.92
N ALA A 363 5.83 -4.11 23.61
CA ALA A 363 7.07 -4.21 24.37
C ALA A 363 6.92 -3.69 25.81
N ALA A 364 6.29 -2.52 26.00
CA ALA A 364 6.05 -1.94 27.32
C ALA A 364 5.11 -2.82 28.18
N PHE A 365 4.09 -3.43 27.58
CA PHE A 365 3.26 -4.43 28.26
C PHE A 365 4.05 -5.71 28.60
N GLY A 366 4.94 -6.14 27.71
CA GLY A 366 5.87 -7.26 27.93
C GLY A 366 6.77 -7.06 29.15
N ASP A 367 7.33 -5.85 29.32
CA ASP A 367 8.17 -5.49 30.47
C ASP A 367 7.38 -5.52 31.80
N TYR A 368 6.15 -4.98 31.82
CA TYR A 368 5.26 -5.10 32.97
C TYR A 368 4.93 -6.57 33.30
N MET A 369 4.63 -7.39 32.28
CA MET A 369 4.39 -8.83 32.43
C MET A 369 5.63 -9.63 32.83
N ALA A 370 6.84 -9.11 32.59
CA ALA A 370 8.09 -9.65 33.12
C ALA A 370 8.28 -9.27 34.59
N ALA A 371 8.06 -8.00 34.97
CA ALA A 371 8.08 -7.55 36.35
C ALA A 371 7.05 -8.29 37.23
N LEU A 372 5.88 -8.63 36.68
CA LEU A 372 4.88 -9.48 37.34
C LEU A 372 5.38 -10.89 37.71
N LYS A 373 6.42 -11.40 37.04
CA LYS A 373 7.00 -12.74 37.26
C LYS A 373 8.20 -12.75 38.23
N LEU A 374 8.67 -11.58 38.68
CA LEU A 374 9.81 -11.49 39.60
C LEU A 374 9.55 -12.16 40.97
N PRO A 375 10.60 -12.66 41.65
CA PRO A 375 10.52 -13.27 42.99
C PRO A 375 9.85 -12.39 44.08
N ARG A 376 9.56 -13.02 45.22
CA ARG A 376 8.90 -12.44 46.41
C ARG A 376 9.33 -13.10 47.73
N ALA A 377 10.50 -13.75 47.76
CA ALA A 377 10.97 -14.53 48.92
C ALA A 377 11.63 -13.66 50.01
N THR A 378 12.12 -12.47 49.65
CA THR A 378 12.72 -11.51 50.59
C THR A 378 12.07 -10.12 50.47
N GLU A 379 12.29 -9.26 51.48
CA GLU A 379 11.87 -7.85 51.43
C GLU A 379 12.60 -7.09 50.31
N GLU A 380 13.88 -7.39 50.06
CA GLU A 380 14.69 -6.80 49.00
C GLU A 380 14.19 -7.19 47.59
N GLU A 381 13.86 -8.47 47.38
CA GLU A 381 13.19 -8.94 46.15
C GLU A 381 11.83 -8.26 45.96
N THR A 382 11.06 -8.11 47.05
CA THR A 382 9.73 -7.49 47.01
C THR A 382 9.81 -6.01 46.63
N ALA A 383 10.77 -5.27 47.21
CA ALA A 383 11.03 -3.88 46.88
C ALA A 383 11.54 -3.71 45.43
N ALA A 384 12.49 -4.54 45.00
CA ALA A 384 13.01 -4.53 43.64
C ALA A 384 11.91 -4.86 42.60
N ARG A 385 11.04 -5.83 42.91
CA ARG A 385 9.86 -6.17 42.12
C ARG A 385 8.87 -5.00 42.03
N GLN A 386 8.57 -4.32 43.14
CA GLN A 386 7.62 -3.20 43.14
C GLN A 386 8.17 -2.00 42.37
N ALA A 387 9.47 -1.72 42.48
CA ALA A 387 10.14 -0.73 41.64
C ALA A 387 10.07 -1.08 40.14
N ALA A 388 10.30 -2.35 39.78
CA ALA A 388 10.18 -2.82 38.40
C ALA A 388 8.74 -2.74 37.86
N LEU A 389 7.73 -3.03 38.68
CA LEU A 389 6.31 -2.89 38.32
C LEU A 389 5.93 -1.44 38.06
N GLN A 390 6.30 -0.51 38.96
CA GLN A 390 6.05 0.92 38.78
C GLN A 390 6.83 1.51 37.58
N ALA A 391 8.01 0.97 37.24
CA ALA A 391 8.73 1.33 36.02
C ALA A 391 8.01 0.83 34.75
N GLY A 392 7.55 -0.44 34.74
CA GLY A 392 6.77 -1.00 33.63
C GLY A 392 5.46 -0.28 33.39
N LEU A 393 4.69 0.02 34.45
CA LEU A 393 3.46 0.81 34.37
C LEU A 393 3.70 2.22 33.82
N ARG A 394 4.79 2.89 34.23
CA ARG A 394 5.18 4.19 33.67
C ARG A 394 5.52 4.11 32.18
N SER A 395 6.15 3.03 31.73
CA SER A 395 6.38 2.78 30.29
C SER A 395 5.06 2.58 29.54
N ALA A 396 4.16 1.73 30.05
CA ALA A 396 2.85 1.44 29.47
C ALA A 396 1.86 2.62 29.52
N VAL A 397 2.12 3.65 30.32
CA VAL A 397 1.44 4.96 30.26
C VAL A 397 2.13 5.91 29.28
N ALA A 398 3.46 5.88 29.19
CA ALA A 398 4.23 6.80 28.35
C ALA A 398 4.04 6.56 26.84
N ILE A 399 3.95 5.31 26.37
CA ILE A 399 3.77 5.03 24.94
C ILE A 399 2.41 5.56 24.42
N PRO A 400 1.25 5.26 25.04
CA PRO A 400 -0.03 5.80 24.56
C PRO A 400 -0.15 7.32 24.75
N LEU A 401 0.39 7.91 25.82
CA LEU A 401 0.44 9.37 25.96
C LEU A 401 1.32 10.02 24.87
N GLY A 402 2.42 9.37 24.50
CA GLY A 402 3.26 9.78 23.37
C GLY A 402 2.51 9.74 22.03
N LEU A 403 1.73 8.68 21.80
CA LEU A 403 0.84 8.54 20.65
C LEU A 403 -0.18 9.69 20.57
N GLN A 404 -0.89 10.02 21.66
CA GLN A 404 -1.81 11.17 21.67
C GLN A 404 -1.10 12.49 21.32
N ARG A 405 0.09 12.73 21.88
CA ARG A 405 0.88 13.94 21.61
C ARG A 405 1.35 14.02 20.14
N ARG A 406 1.69 12.90 19.50
CA ARG A 406 2.01 12.85 18.06
C ARG A 406 0.78 13.17 17.21
N VAL A 407 -0.32 12.45 17.44
CA VAL A 407 -1.62 12.65 16.78
C VAL A 407 -2.07 14.11 16.88
N HIS A 408 -1.90 14.74 18.04
CA HIS A 408 -2.27 16.13 18.25
C HIS A 408 -1.56 17.11 17.28
N ARG A 409 -0.29 16.85 16.93
CA ARG A 409 0.49 17.68 15.99
C ARG A 409 0.02 17.58 14.53
N LEU A 410 -0.74 16.55 14.18
CA LEU A 410 -1.22 16.33 12.81
C LEU A 410 -2.49 17.14 12.48
N TRP A 411 -3.21 17.65 13.48
CA TRP A 411 -4.50 18.35 13.27
C TRP A 411 -4.39 19.69 12.55
N GLU A 412 -3.35 20.49 12.85
CA GLU A 412 -3.12 21.77 12.17
C GLU A 412 -2.76 21.55 10.68
N PRO A 413 -1.75 20.73 10.32
CA PRO A 413 -1.51 20.32 8.94
C PRO A 413 -2.72 19.71 8.23
N LEU A 414 -3.57 18.94 8.92
CA LEU A 414 -4.74 18.29 8.30
C LEU A 414 -5.86 19.29 8.04
N SER A 415 -6.06 20.26 8.95
CA SER A 415 -6.99 21.37 8.77
C SER A 415 -6.57 22.28 7.61
N GLU A 416 -5.28 22.34 7.29
CA GLU A 416 -4.73 23.10 6.17
C GLU A 416 -4.71 22.31 4.84
N LEU A 417 -4.52 20.98 4.89
CA LEU A 417 -4.62 20.11 3.72
C LEU A 417 -6.08 19.96 3.23
N ALA A 418 -7.04 19.92 4.17
CA ALA A 418 -8.48 19.78 3.89
C ALA A 418 -9.05 20.75 2.83
N PRO A 419 -8.79 22.07 2.90
CA PRO A 419 -9.21 23.03 1.87
C PRO A 419 -8.41 23.00 0.57
N LEU A 420 -7.33 22.20 0.46
CA LEU A 420 -6.39 22.23 -0.68
C LEU A 420 -6.38 20.95 -1.55
N GLY A 421 -6.65 19.75 -1.01
CA GLY A 421 -6.55 18.48 -1.77
C GLY A 421 -7.53 18.32 -2.97
N ASN A 422 -7.24 17.37 -3.86
CA ASN A 422 -8.01 17.01 -5.09
C ASN A 422 -9.49 16.53 -4.86
N ILE A 423 -10.42 16.63 -5.85
CA ILE A 423 -11.90 16.61 -5.62
C ILE A 423 -12.88 15.81 -6.61
N ALA A 424 -12.82 14.47 -6.84
CA ALA A 424 -13.99 13.56 -7.22
C ALA A 424 -14.09 11.99 -6.81
N THR A 425 -14.13 11.53 -5.55
CA THR A 425 -14.47 10.19 -4.91
C THR A 425 -14.78 10.47 -3.41
N ARG A 426 -15.47 9.65 -2.59
CA ARG A 426 -15.89 10.06 -1.21
C ARG A 426 -15.99 8.91 -0.20
N SER A 427 -14.91 8.63 0.55
CA SER A 427 -14.55 7.22 0.67
C SER A 427 -13.52 6.80 1.79
N ASP A 428 -13.95 6.21 2.94
CA ASP A 428 -13.55 4.91 3.62
C ASP A 428 -14.28 4.67 4.99
N LEU A 429 -15.26 3.73 5.09
CA LEU A 429 -15.99 3.34 6.35
C LEU A 429 -17.17 2.31 6.22
N GLN A 430 -17.02 1.03 6.60
CA GLN A 430 -18.09 0.32 7.34
C GLN A 430 -17.56 -0.55 8.48
N VAL A 431 -18.45 -0.67 9.45
CA VAL A 431 -18.50 -1.71 10.47
C VAL A 431 -19.07 -2.99 9.86
N SER A 432 -18.39 -4.12 10.02
CA SER A 432 -19.02 -5.43 9.83
C SER A 432 -19.52 -5.99 11.18
N HIS A 433 -20.60 -6.77 11.12
CA HIS A 433 -21.24 -7.48 12.23
C HIS A 433 -21.97 -6.61 13.30
N ILE A 434 -23.28 -6.41 13.10
CA ILE A 434 -24.23 -5.92 14.13
C ILE A 434 -25.44 -6.87 14.17
N ALA A 435 -25.93 -7.18 15.37
CA ALA A 435 -27.19 -7.90 15.58
C ALA A 435 -27.97 -7.23 16.73
N THR A 436 -29.16 -6.70 16.43
CA THR A 436 -29.96 -5.87 17.34
C THR A 436 -31.45 -6.18 17.26
N THR A 437 -32.15 -6.07 18.38
CA THR A 437 -33.61 -6.26 18.48
C THR A 437 -34.35 -4.92 18.35
N SER A 438 -33.91 -4.09 17.40
CA SER A 438 -34.35 -2.71 17.21
C SER A 438 -34.00 -2.29 15.79
N ASP A 439 -34.83 -1.40 15.23
CA ASP A 439 -34.74 -0.85 13.88
C ASP A 439 -33.32 -0.39 13.57
N LEU A 440 -32.76 -0.88 12.45
CA LEU A 440 -31.34 -0.72 12.13
C LEU A 440 -31.19 0.12 10.85
N GLN A 441 -30.72 1.35 11.02
CA GLN A 441 -30.46 2.26 9.92
C GLN A 441 -28.96 2.35 9.62
N VAL A 442 -28.57 1.85 8.46
CA VAL A 442 -27.21 1.90 7.90
C VAL A 442 -27.17 3.04 6.88
N SER A 443 -27.05 4.28 7.38
CA SER A 443 -27.19 5.50 6.56
C SER A 443 -25.96 6.41 6.53
N HIS A 444 -25.83 7.19 5.45
CA HIS A 444 -24.84 8.26 5.25
C HIS A 444 -23.37 7.79 5.24
N ILE A 445 -23.08 6.81 4.38
CA ILE A 445 -21.78 6.12 4.30
C ILE A 445 -20.98 6.56 3.05
N ALA A 446 -19.66 6.35 3.06
CA ALA A 446 -18.69 6.94 2.14
C ALA A 446 -17.43 6.04 2.09
N THR A 447 -17.16 5.13 1.09
CA THR A 447 -15.98 4.18 1.14
C THR A 447 -15.03 3.95 -0.07
N THR A 448 -13.67 3.89 0.11
CA THR A 448 -12.63 3.63 -0.96
C THR A 448 -12.10 2.21 -0.88
N SER A 449 -12.42 1.52 0.20
CA SER A 449 -12.21 0.11 0.41
C SER A 449 -13.56 -0.59 0.32
N ASP A 450 -13.49 -1.87 -0.03
CA ASP A 450 -14.63 -2.74 -0.23
C ASP A 450 -15.57 -2.75 0.97
N LEU A 451 -16.86 -2.72 0.69
CA LEU A 451 -17.90 -2.32 1.60
C LEU A 451 -18.88 -3.45 1.88
N GLN A 452 -18.63 -4.24 2.92
CA GLN A 452 -19.38 -5.47 3.18
C GLN A 452 -20.47 -5.29 4.25
N VAL A 453 -21.69 -4.95 3.83
CA VAL A 453 -22.92 -5.06 4.65
C VAL A 453 -23.30 -6.54 4.69
N SER A 454 -22.81 -7.29 5.69
CA SER A 454 -23.09 -8.73 5.75
C SER A 454 -23.44 -9.30 7.12
N HIS A 455 -24.12 -10.45 7.08
CA HIS A 455 -24.57 -11.24 8.24
C HIS A 455 -25.53 -10.51 9.18
N ILE A 456 -26.49 -9.76 8.61
CA ILE A 456 -27.52 -9.05 9.38
C ILE A 456 -28.77 -9.93 9.52
N ALA A 457 -29.25 -10.07 10.76
CA ALA A 457 -30.53 -10.68 11.07
C ALA A 457 -31.33 -9.77 12.02
N THR A 458 -32.47 -9.25 11.56
CA THR A 458 -33.34 -8.33 12.32
C THR A 458 -34.81 -8.76 12.28
N THR A 459 -35.55 -8.39 13.32
CA THR A 459 -37.02 -8.54 13.41
C THR A 459 -37.75 -7.19 13.32
N SER A 460 -37.07 -6.21 12.72
CA SER A 460 -37.48 -4.83 12.47
C SER A 460 -36.91 -4.41 11.12
N ASP A 461 -37.50 -3.38 10.54
CA ASP A 461 -37.11 -2.74 9.28
C ASP A 461 -35.60 -2.45 9.23
N LEU A 462 -35.01 -2.66 8.05
CA LEU A 462 -33.59 -2.45 7.77
C LEU A 462 -33.44 -1.50 6.59
N GLN A 463 -32.86 -0.33 6.83
CA GLN A 463 -32.62 0.68 5.80
C GLN A 463 -31.13 0.86 5.56
N VAL A 464 -30.68 0.54 4.35
CA VAL A 464 -29.31 0.66 3.86
C VAL A 464 -29.29 1.78 2.83
N SER A 465 -28.92 3.01 3.21
CA SER A 465 -29.14 4.17 2.32
C SER A 465 -28.15 5.33 2.40
N HIS A 466 -28.17 6.18 1.38
CA HIS A 466 -27.25 7.33 1.25
C HIS A 466 -25.77 6.92 1.33
N ILE A 467 -25.43 5.83 0.65
CA ILE A 467 -24.08 5.25 0.63
C ILE A 467 -23.37 5.70 -0.64
N ALA A 468 -22.22 6.36 -0.52
CA ALA A 468 -21.28 6.54 -1.62
C ALA A 468 -20.11 5.56 -1.44
N THR A 469 -19.62 4.94 -2.51
CA THR A 469 -18.36 4.18 -2.49
C THR A 469 -17.58 4.43 -3.76
N THR A 470 -16.31 4.05 -3.78
CA THR A 470 -15.44 4.02 -4.96
C THR A 470 -14.54 2.79 -4.95
N SER A 471 -15.05 1.71 -4.33
CA SER A 471 -14.62 0.30 -4.31
C SER A 471 -15.83 -0.55 -3.90
N ASP A 472 -15.71 -1.88 -4.02
CA ASP A 472 -16.86 -2.77 -4.23
C ASP A 472 -17.81 -2.84 -3.03
N LEU A 473 -19.10 -2.58 -3.21
CA LEU A 473 -20.11 -2.70 -2.14
C LEU A 473 -20.85 -4.03 -2.24
N GLN A 474 -20.72 -4.86 -1.22
CA GLN A 474 -21.39 -6.15 -1.11
C GLN A 474 -22.41 -6.12 0.03
N VAL A 475 -23.70 -6.12 -0.33
CA VAL A 475 -24.83 -6.22 0.59
C VAL A 475 -25.33 -7.67 0.55
N SER A 476 -24.96 -8.49 1.54
CA SER A 476 -25.22 -9.93 1.46
C SER A 476 -25.49 -10.68 2.76
N HIS A 477 -26.10 -11.87 2.64
CA HIS A 477 -26.48 -12.71 3.79
C HIS A 477 -27.36 -11.96 4.81
N ILE A 478 -28.42 -11.32 4.30
CA ILE A 478 -29.39 -10.57 5.09
C ILE A 478 -30.68 -11.40 5.25
N ALA A 479 -31.17 -11.50 6.48
CA ALA A 479 -32.44 -12.15 6.79
C ALA A 479 -33.32 -11.22 7.67
N THR A 480 -34.43 -10.71 7.12
CA THR A 480 -35.36 -9.84 7.85
C THR A 480 -36.78 -10.40 7.86
N THR A 481 -37.53 -10.12 8.93
CA THR A 481 -38.98 -10.42 9.00
C THR A 481 -39.85 -9.17 8.74
N SER A 482 -39.26 -8.16 8.13
CA SER A 482 -39.77 -6.79 7.97
C SER A 482 -39.04 -6.12 6.80
N ASP A 483 -39.53 -4.95 6.37
CA ASP A 483 -39.14 -4.31 5.11
C ASP A 483 -37.64 -4.01 5.02
N LEU A 484 -37.08 -4.20 3.82
CA LEU A 484 -35.68 -3.93 3.52
C LEU A 484 -35.58 -2.91 2.37
N GLN A 485 -35.01 -1.75 2.67
CA GLN A 485 -34.77 -0.70 1.68
C GLN A 485 -33.27 -0.51 1.45
N VAL A 486 -32.83 -0.67 0.20
CA VAL A 486 -31.46 -0.48 -0.27
C VAL A 486 -31.49 0.67 -1.27
N SER A 487 -31.22 1.92 -0.84
CA SER A 487 -31.50 3.09 -1.70
C SER A 487 -30.56 4.29 -1.59
N HIS A 488 -30.54 5.13 -2.64
CA HIS A 488 -29.64 6.28 -2.74
C HIS A 488 -28.16 5.87 -2.61
N ILE A 489 -27.74 4.93 -3.45
CA ILE A 489 -26.37 4.39 -3.47
C ILE A 489 -25.61 4.96 -4.67
N ALA A 490 -24.34 5.34 -4.48
CA ALA A 490 -23.48 5.96 -5.49
C ALA A 490 -22.08 5.33 -5.45
N THR A 491 -21.86 4.22 -6.15
CA THR A 491 -20.55 3.54 -6.23
C THR A 491 -19.75 3.99 -7.46
N THR A 492 -18.43 3.72 -7.50
CA THR A 492 -17.62 3.79 -8.74
C THR A 492 -16.84 2.50 -8.99
N SER A 493 -17.36 1.40 -8.44
CA SER A 493 -16.86 0.02 -8.48
C SER A 493 -18.04 -0.91 -8.13
N ASP A 494 -17.82 -2.22 -8.13
CA ASP A 494 -18.90 -3.19 -8.29
C ASP A 494 -19.87 -3.20 -7.09
N LEU A 495 -21.17 -3.30 -7.36
CA LEU A 495 -22.23 -3.32 -6.35
C LEU A 495 -22.95 -4.68 -6.41
N GLN A 496 -22.71 -5.53 -5.43
CA GLN A 496 -23.37 -6.83 -5.31
C GLN A 496 -24.42 -6.80 -4.19
N VAL A 497 -25.67 -7.04 -4.53
CA VAL A 497 -26.80 -7.19 -3.60
C VAL A 497 -27.28 -8.64 -3.68
N SER A 498 -26.88 -9.51 -2.74
CA SER A 498 -27.08 -10.96 -2.91
C SER A 498 -27.38 -11.78 -1.66
N HIS A 499 -27.98 -12.96 -1.82
CA HIS A 499 -28.33 -13.86 -0.71
C HIS A 499 -29.21 -13.19 0.36
N ILE A 500 -30.29 -12.56 -0.09
CA ILE A 500 -31.26 -11.87 0.75
C ILE A 500 -32.52 -12.72 0.91
N ALA A 501 -33.00 -12.85 2.15
CA ALA A 501 -34.27 -13.50 2.47
C ALA A 501 -35.15 -12.56 3.31
N THR A 502 -36.27 -12.10 2.76
CA THR A 502 -37.25 -11.25 3.48
C THR A 502 -38.62 -11.93 3.53
N THR A 503 -39.44 -11.57 4.53
CA THR A 503 -40.87 -11.95 4.57
C THR A 503 -41.79 -10.75 4.31
N SER A 504 -41.24 -9.67 3.78
CA SER A 504 -41.87 -8.36 3.58
C SER A 504 -41.10 -7.62 2.46
N ASP A 505 -41.53 -6.41 2.12
CA ASP A 505 -41.17 -5.77 0.86
C ASP A 505 -39.65 -5.45 0.76
N LEU A 506 -39.11 -5.59 -0.45
CA LEU A 506 -37.72 -5.29 -0.75
C LEU A 506 -37.63 -4.26 -1.86
N GLN A 507 -37.09 -3.08 -1.56
CA GLN A 507 -36.89 -2.01 -2.53
C GLN A 507 -35.38 -1.74 -2.72
N VAL A 508 -34.92 -1.84 -3.97
CA VAL A 508 -33.56 -1.55 -4.42
C VAL A 508 -33.64 -0.38 -5.38
N SER A 509 -33.36 0.86 -4.94
CA SER A 509 -33.68 2.04 -5.76
C SER A 509 -32.78 3.27 -5.65
N HIS A 510 -32.81 4.15 -6.65
CA HIS A 510 -31.96 5.34 -6.73
C HIS A 510 -30.47 5.00 -6.62
N ILE A 511 -30.01 4.08 -7.47
CA ILE A 511 -28.62 3.61 -7.49
C ILE A 511 -27.89 4.24 -8.67
N THR A 512 -26.66 4.69 -8.44
CA THR A 512 -25.72 5.11 -9.47
C THR A 512 -24.42 4.32 -9.27
N THR A 513 -23.88 3.71 -10.32
CA THR A 513 -22.56 3.06 -10.29
C THR A 513 -21.77 3.39 -11.57
N THR A 514 -20.45 3.22 -11.54
CA THR A 514 -19.59 3.28 -12.74
C THR A 514 -18.90 1.94 -13.04
N SER A 515 -19.36 0.87 -12.41
CA SER A 515 -18.92 -0.53 -12.61
C SER A 515 -20.10 -1.48 -12.28
N ASP A 516 -19.89 -2.79 -12.27
CA ASP A 516 -20.98 -3.75 -12.45
C ASP A 516 -21.94 -3.80 -11.25
N LEU A 517 -23.24 -3.96 -11.51
CA LEU A 517 -24.28 -4.11 -10.50
C LEU A 517 -24.94 -5.48 -10.61
N GLN A 518 -24.74 -6.34 -9.61
CA GLN A 518 -25.38 -7.64 -9.53
C GLN A 518 -26.40 -7.70 -8.39
N VAL A 519 -27.67 -7.91 -8.73
CA VAL A 519 -28.78 -8.14 -7.80
C VAL A 519 -29.20 -9.60 -7.93
N SER A 520 -28.82 -10.48 -6.98
CA SER A 520 -28.97 -11.93 -7.19
C SER A 520 -29.29 -12.79 -5.96
N HIS A 521 -29.83 -13.99 -6.19
CA HIS A 521 -30.16 -14.96 -5.13
C HIS A 521 -31.07 -14.37 -4.03
N ILE A 522 -32.17 -13.75 -4.46
CA ILE A 522 -33.15 -13.11 -3.58
C ILE A 522 -34.37 -14.01 -3.44
N ALA A 523 -34.83 -14.20 -2.20
CA ALA A 523 -36.10 -14.85 -1.87
C ALA A 523 -36.97 -13.91 -1.02
N THR A 524 -38.14 -13.52 -1.50
CA THR A 524 -39.12 -12.73 -0.74
C THR A 524 -40.52 -13.37 -0.81
N THR A 525 -41.37 -13.09 0.17
CA THR A 525 -42.79 -13.46 0.15
C THR A 525 -43.72 -12.27 -0.12
N SER A 526 -43.16 -11.14 -0.54
CA SER A 526 -43.86 -9.87 -0.79
C SER A 526 -43.17 -9.11 -1.94
N ASP A 527 -43.50 -7.85 -2.17
CA ASP A 527 -43.16 -7.18 -3.42
C ASP A 527 -41.65 -6.87 -3.52
N LEU A 528 -41.12 -6.93 -4.74
CA LEU A 528 -39.73 -6.58 -5.05
C LEU A 528 -39.68 -5.51 -6.13
N GLN A 529 -39.14 -4.34 -5.79
CA GLN A 529 -38.95 -3.24 -6.72
C GLN A 529 -37.47 -2.93 -6.90
N VAL A 530 -37.01 -2.94 -8.16
CA VAL A 530 -35.65 -2.60 -8.59
C VAL A 530 -35.78 -1.39 -9.53
N SER A 531 -35.51 -0.16 -9.07
CA SER A 531 -35.84 1.03 -9.87
C SER A 531 -34.97 2.27 -9.72
N HIS A 532 -35.02 3.16 -10.72
CA HIS A 532 -34.20 4.39 -10.77
C HIS A 532 -32.70 4.09 -10.66
N ILE A 533 -32.19 3.25 -11.56
CA ILE A 533 -30.79 2.81 -11.58
C ILE A 533 -30.05 3.48 -12.74
N ALA A 534 -28.85 3.98 -12.49
CA ALA A 534 -27.90 4.46 -13.49
C ALA A 534 -26.58 3.67 -13.35
N THR A 535 -26.06 3.11 -14.44
CA THR A 535 -24.73 2.46 -14.45
C THR A 535 -23.95 2.80 -15.72
N THR A 536 -22.62 2.72 -15.66
CA THR A 536 -21.76 2.79 -16.87
C THR A 536 -21.11 1.44 -17.22
N SER A 537 -21.54 0.36 -16.57
CA SER A 537 -21.10 -1.03 -16.80
C SER A 537 -22.26 -1.99 -16.52
N ASP A 538 -22.01 -3.30 -16.45
CA ASP A 538 -23.06 -4.31 -16.63
C ASP A 538 -24.04 -4.36 -15.44
N LEU A 539 -25.30 -4.69 -15.71
CA LEU A 539 -26.35 -4.86 -14.70
C LEU A 539 -26.98 -6.24 -14.83
N GLN A 540 -26.76 -7.10 -13.82
CA GLN A 540 -27.36 -8.43 -13.76
C GLN A 540 -28.39 -8.52 -12.62
N VAL A 541 -29.63 -8.86 -12.96
CA VAL A 541 -30.74 -9.11 -12.04
C VAL A 541 -31.13 -10.59 -12.19
N SER A 542 -30.72 -11.46 -11.26
CA SER A 542 -30.83 -12.92 -11.49
C SER A 542 -31.13 -13.82 -10.29
N HIS A 543 -31.64 -15.03 -10.54
CA HIS A 543 -31.95 -16.02 -9.50
C HIS A 543 -32.88 -15.48 -8.39
N ILE A 544 -33.99 -14.87 -8.82
CA ILE A 544 -34.99 -14.27 -7.93
C ILE A 544 -36.19 -15.20 -7.80
N ALA A 545 -36.65 -15.41 -6.56
CA ALA A 545 -37.91 -16.07 -6.25
C ALA A 545 -38.79 -15.14 -5.41
N THR A 546 -40.00 -14.81 -5.89
CA THR A 546 -41.02 -14.08 -5.12
C THR A 546 -42.38 -14.76 -5.21
N THR A 547 -43.25 -14.52 -4.23
CA THR A 547 -44.67 -14.91 -4.28
C THR A 547 -45.61 -13.73 -4.58
N SER A 548 -45.07 -12.56 -4.90
CA SER A 548 -45.80 -11.32 -5.17
C SER A 548 -45.13 -10.54 -6.31
N ASP A 549 -45.45 -9.26 -6.49
CA ASP A 549 -45.11 -8.56 -7.74
C ASP A 549 -43.62 -8.20 -7.82
N LEU A 550 -43.07 -8.24 -9.04
CA LEU A 550 -41.69 -7.86 -9.34
C LEU A 550 -41.66 -6.76 -10.40
N GLN A 551 -41.17 -5.59 -10.01
CA GLN A 551 -41.02 -4.45 -10.92
C GLN A 551 -39.54 -4.07 -11.10
N VAL A 552 -39.09 -4.05 -12.35
CA VAL A 552 -37.74 -3.64 -12.77
C VAL A 552 -37.90 -2.42 -13.68
N SER A 553 -37.64 -1.20 -13.20
CA SER A 553 -38.02 0.01 -13.97
C SER A 553 -37.16 1.27 -13.82
N HIS A 554 -37.24 2.17 -14.81
CA HIS A 554 -36.45 3.41 -14.84
C HIS A 554 -34.94 3.17 -14.73
N ILE A 555 -34.41 2.33 -15.62
CA ILE A 555 -32.99 1.95 -15.65
C ILE A 555 -32.30 2.67 -16.81
N ALA A 556 -31.09 3.18 -16.56
CA ALA A 556 -30.16 3.67 -17.56
C ALA A 556 -28.82 2.93 -17.41
N THR A 557 -28.29 2.33 -18.47
CA THR A 557 -26.94 1.74 -18.48
C THR A 557 -26.17 2.15 -19.75
N THR A 558 -24.83 2.12 -19.72
CA THR A 558 -24.00 2.21 -20.93
C THR A 558 -23.31 0.89 -21.30
N SER A 559 -23.71 -0.23 -20.68
CA SER A 559 -23.25 -1.59 -20.99
C SER A 559 -24.40 -2.58 -20.79
N ASP A 560 -24.12 -3.89 -20.65
CA ASP A 560 -25.14 -4.91 -20.82
C ASP A 560 -26.12 -4.98 -19.63
N LEU A 561 -27.37 -5.40 -19.90
CA LEU A 561 -28.41 -5.60 -18.88
C LEU A 561 -29.00 -7.00 -19.03
N GLN A 562 -28.77 -7.86 -18.05
CA GLN A 562 -29.32 -9.21 -18.01
C GLN A 562 -30.35 -9.36 -16.88
N VAL A 563 -31.57 -9.74 -17.22
CA VAL A 563 -32.67 -10.05 -16.30
C VAL A 563 -33.02 -11.53 -16.48
N SER A 564 -32.59 -12.41 -15.56
CA SER A 564 -32.68 -13.86 -15.82
C SER A 564 -32.94 -14.80 -14.63
N HIS A 565 -33.42 -16.02 -14.91
CA HIS A 565 -33.69 -17.04 -13.89
C HIS A 565 -34.65 -16.55 -12.78
N ILE A 566 -35.78 -15.97 -13.19
CA ILE A 566 -36.80 -15.42 -12.29
C ILE A 566 -37.96 -16.40 -12.17
N ALA A 567 -38.43 -16.61 -10.94
CA ALA A 567 -39.67 -17.30 -10.64
C ALA A 567 -40.58 -16.39 -9.79
N THR A 568 -41.78 -16.08 -10.28
CA THR A 568 -42.82 -15.40 -9.48
C THR A 568 -44.18 -16.10 -9.59
N THR A 569 -45.06 -15.90 -8.61
CA THR A 569 -46.48 -16.29 -8.69
C THR A 569 -47.42 -15.11 -8.93
N SER A 570 -46.89 -13.93 -9.24
CA SER A 570 -47.65 -12.71 -9.52
C SER A 570 -46.99 -11.90 -10.65
N ASP A 571 -47.32 -10.64 -10.82
CA ASP A 571 -47.02 -9.92 -12.06
C ASP A 571 -45.54 -9.53 -12.14
N LEU A 572 -44.98 -9.54 -13.35
CA LEU A 572 -43.61 -9.12 -13.63
C LEU A 572 -43.61 -7.99 -14.67
N GLN A 573 -43.15 -6.81 -14.26
CA GLN A 573 -43.02 -5.65 -15.13
C GLN A 573 -41.56 -5.25 -15.30
N VAL A 574 -41.11 -5.17 -16.55
CA VAL A 574 -39.78 -4.72 -16.97
C VAL A 574 -39.98 -3.51 -17.88
N SER A 575 -39.77 -2.28 -17.37
CA SER A 575 -40.16 -1.08 -18.14
C SER A 575 -39.36 0.21 -17.96
N HIS A 576 -39.45 1.12 -18.93
CA HIS A 576 -38.70 2.39 -18.92
C HIS A 576 -37.19 2.19 -18.80
N ILE A 577 -36.62 1.40 -19.71
CA ILE A 577 -35.18 1.06 -19.73
C ILE A 577 -34.50 1.81 -20.88
N ALA A 578 -33.33 2.37 -20.61
CA ALA A 578 -32.39 2.88 -21.59
C ALA A 578 -31.05 2.13 -21.44
N THR A 579 -30.50 1.58 -22.52
CA THR A 579 -29.13 1.04 -22.55
C THR A 579 -28.38 1.48 -23.82
N THR A 580 -27.05 1.46 -23.80
CA THR A 580 -26.23 1.57 -25.03
C THR A 580 -25.52 0.28 -25.43
N SER A 581 -25.87 -0.85 -24.81
CA SER A 581 -25.40 -2.20 -25.15
C SER A 581 -26.52 -3.23 -24.96
N ASP A 582 -26.21 -4.52 -24.81
CA ASP A 582 -27.18 -5.59 -25.02
C ASP A 582 -28.16 -5.71 -23.83
N LEU A 583 -29.41 -6.08 -24.11
CA LEU A 583 -30.45 -6.34 -23.11
C LEU A 583 -30.97 -7.76 -23.27
N GLN A 584 -30.72 -8.63 -22.30
CA GLN A 584 -31.25 -10.00 -22.27
C GLN A 584 -32.26 -10.19 -21.14
N VAL A 585 -33.47 -10.60 -21.50
CA VAL A 585 -34.57 -10.96 -20.60
C VAL A 585 -34.87 -12.45 -20.80
N SER A 586 -34.42 -13.33 -19.88
CA SER A 586 -34.42 -14.78 -20.16
C SER A 586 -34.69 -15.74 -18.99
N HIS A 587 -35.12 -16.96 -19.29
CA HIS A 587 -35.39 -18.02 -18.29
C HIS A 587 -36.36 -17.58 -17.18
N ILE A 588 -37.50 -17.03 -17.58
CA ILE A 588 -38.54 -16.52 -16.67
C ILE A 588 -39.68 -17.53 -16.57
N ALA A 589 -40.14 -17.77 -15.34
CA ALA A 589 -41.38 -18.47 -15.04
C ALA A 589 -42.29 -17.57 -14.19
N THR A 590 -43.50 -17.27 -14.68
CA THR A 590 -44.56 -16.63 -13.87
C THR A 590 -45.89 -17.38 -14.00
N THR A 591 -46.78 -17.22 -13.03
CA THR A 591 -48.18 -17.66 -13.13
C THR A 591 -49.17 -16.54 -13.45
N SER A 592 -48.68 -15.31 -13.60
CA SER A 592 -49.48 -14.11 -13.90
C SER A 592 -48.83 -13.30 -15.04
N ASP A 593 -49.19 -12.02 -15.20
CA ASP A 593 -48.89 -11.28 -16.42
C ASP A 593 -47.41 -10.85 -16.47
N LEU A 594 -46.85 -10.80 -17.68
CA LEU A 594 -45.50 -10.34 -17.95
C LEU A 594 -45.52 -9.20 -18.96
N GLN A 595 -45.11 -8.01 -18.52
CA GLN A 595 -45.01 -6.83 -19.38
C GLN A 595 -43.55 -6.40 -19.53
N VAL A 596 -43.09 -6.29 -20.77
CA VAL A 596 -41.77 -5.82 -21.18
C VAL A 596 -41.98 -4.59 -22.08
N SER A 597 -41.84 -3.37 -21.56
CA SER A 597 -42.27 -2.18 -22.32
C SER A 597 -41.51 -0.87 -22.11
N HIS A 598 -41.62 0.07 -23.06
CA HIS A 598 -40.92 1.36 -23.02
C HIS A 598 -39.39 1.20 -22.91
N ILE A 599 -38.80 0.41 -23.81
CA ILE A 599 -37.37 0.12 -23.86
C ILE A 599 -36.70 0.93 -24.98
N ALA A 600 -35.52 1.46 -24.70
CA ALA A 600 -34.59 2.02 -25.67
C ALA A 600 -33.22 1.34 -25.50
N THR A 601 -32.67 0.75 -26.57
CA THR A 601 -31.28 0.28 -26.60
C THR A 601 -30.56 0.77 -27.87
N THR A 602 -29.22 0.82 -27.86
CA THR A 602 -28.44 0.95 -29.11
C THR A 602 -27.74 -0.32 -29.56
N SER A 603 -28.01 -1.46 -28.92
CA SER A 603 -27.51 -2.79 -29.31
C SER A 603 -28.59 -3.86 -29.14
N ASP A 604 -28.24 -5.14 -29.02
CA ASP A 604 -29.18 -6.24 -29.22
C ASP A 604 -30.17 -6.39 -28.04
N LEU A 605 -31.39 -6.82 -28.32
CA LEU A 605 -32.42 -7.12 -27.33
C LEU A 605 -32.94 -8.54 -27.51
N GLN A 606 -32.63 -9.42 -26.56
CA GLN A 606 -33.09 -10.80 -26.56
C GLN A 606 -34.10 -11.06 -25.44
N VAL A 607 -35.33 -11.43 -25.82
CA VAL A 607 -36.41 -11.85 -24.91
C VAL A 607 -36.66 -13.34 -25.15
N SER A 608 -36.24 -14.23 -24.23
CA SER A 608 -36.26 -15.67 -24.51
C SER A 608 -36.45 -16.65 -23.35
N HIS A 609 -36.83 -17.90 -23.65
CA HIS A 609 -37.05 -18.95 -22.65
C HIS A 609 -38.04 -18.54 -21.55
N ILE A 610 -39.19 -18.02 -21.96
CA ILE A 610 -40.26 -17.56 -21.06
C ILE A 610 -41.37 -18.59 -20.97
N ALA A 611 -41.83 -18.88 -19.76
CA ALA A 611 -43.06 -19.60 -19.49
C ALA A 611 -43.99 -18.73 -18.61
N THR A 612 -45.20 -18.45 -19.09
CA THR A 612 -46.27 -17.85 -18.27
C THR A 612 -47.58 -18.63 -18.43
N THR A 613 -48.48 -18.55 -17.44
CA THR A 613 -49.87 -19.00 -17.58
C THR A 613 -50.88 -17.90 -17.92
N SER A 614 -50.42 -16.64 -18.02
CA SER A 614 -51.24 -15.47 -18.33
C SER A 614 -50.62 -14.62 -19.45
N ASP A 615 -51.00 -13.35 -19.58
CA ASP A 615 -50.70 -12.57 -20.79
C ASP A 615 -49.23 -12.12 -20.83
N LEU A 616 -48.67 -12.06 -22.04
CA LEU A 616 -47.33 -11.56 -22.29
C LEU A 616 -47.37 -10.39 -23.29
N GLN A 617 -46.97 -9.20 -22.84
CA GLN A 617 -46.90 -8.01 -23.68
C GLN A 617 -45.45 -7.53 -23.81
N VAL A 618 -45.00 -7.39 -25.06
CA VAL A 618 -43.69 -6.85 -25.44
C VAL A 618 -43.93 -5.62 -26.31
N SER A 619 -43.82 -4.40 -25.78
CA SER A 619 -44.29 -3.21 -26.51
C SER A 619 -43.56 -1.88 -26.28
N HIS A 620 -43.71 -0.94 -27.21
CA HIS A 620 -43.05 0.38 -27.17
C HIS A 620 -41.52 0.28 -27.04
N ILE A 621 -40.90 -0.48 -27.95
CA ILE A 621 -39.47 -0.78 -27.93
C ILE A 621 -38.78 -0.02 -29.06
N THR A 622 -37.62 0.55 -28.78
CA THR A 622 -36.69 1.12 -29.77
C THR A 622 -35.33 0.45 -29.59
N THR A 623 -34.74 -0.10 -30.66
CA THR A 623 -33.35 -0.55 -30.68
C THR A 623 -32.62 -0.01 -31.92
N THR A 624 -31.29 0.08 -31.87
CA THR A 624 -30.45 0.26 -33.07
C THR A 624 -29.61 -0.97 -33.43
N SER A 625 -29.94 -2.14 -32.90
CA SER A 625 -29.45 -3.44 -33.38
C SER A 625 -30.54 -4.52 -33.27
N ASP A 626 -30.20 -5.80 -33.17
CA ASP A 626 -31.13 -6.89 -33.43
C ASP A 626 -32.12 -7.10 -32.27
N LEU A 627 -33.35 -7.50 -32.58
CA LEU A 627 -34.37 -7.85 -31.59
C LEU A 627 -34.80 -9.31 -31.78
N GLN A 628 -34.47 -10.19 -30.83
CA GLN A 628 -34.86 -11.59 -30.85
C GLN A 628 -35.89 -11.90 -29.75
N VAL A 629 -37.11 -12.26 -30.14
CA VAL A 629 -38.20 -12.72 -29.26
C VAL A 629 -38.43 -14.20 -29.51
N SER A 630 -37.99 -15.10 -28.61
CA SER A 630 -38.03 -16.55 -28.93
C SER A 630 -38.09 -17.56 -27.78
N HIS A 631 -38.48 -18.81 -28.08
CA HIS A 631 -38.65 -19.88 -27.07
C HIS A 631 -39.64 -19.49 -25.96
N ILE A 632 -40.84 -19.07 -26.37
CA ILE A 632 -41.90 -18.60 -25.47
C ILE A 632 -43.01 -19.64 -25.40
N ALA A 633 -43.51 -19.91 -24.19
CA ALA A 633 -44.72 -20.66 -23.94
C ALA A 633 -45.69 -19.83 -23.07
N THR A 634 -46.90 -19.56 -23.56
CA THR A 634 -47.99 -19.00 -22.75
C THR A 634 -49.30 -19.76 -22.95
N THR A 635 -50.14 -19.82 -21.91
CA THR A 635 -51.52 -20.30 -22.02
C THR A 635 -52.56 -19.21 -22.31
N SER A 636 -52.16 -17.95 -22.39
CA SER A 636 -53.02 -16.81 -22.72
C SER A 636 -52.44 -16.00 -23.90
N ASP A 637 -52.76 -14.71 -24.01
CA ASP A 637 -52.46 -13.92 -25.21
C ASP A 637 -51.00 -13.44 -25.23
N LEU A 638 -50.45 -13.30 -26.44
CA LEU A 638 -49.13 -12.73 -26.67
C LEU A 638 -49.21 -11.56 -27.66
N GLN A 639 -48.82 -10.38 -27.20
CA GLN A 639 -48.74 -9.17 -28.03
C GLN A 639 -47.31 -8.64 -28.14
N VAL A 640 -46.82 -8.52 -29.37
CA VAL A 640 -45.56 -7.84 -29.72
C VAL A 640 -45.90 -6.61 -30.56
N SER A 641 -45.81 -5.39 -30.02
CA SER A 641 -46.32 -4.20 -30.73
C SER A 641 -45.59 -2.88 -30.48
N HIS A 642 -45.72 -1.93 -31.41
CA HIS A 642 -45.05 -0.62 -31.33
C HIS A 642 -43.52 -0.76 -31.20
N ILE A 643 -42.92 -1.49 -32.13
CA ILE A 643 -41.50 -1.84 -32.16
C ILE A 643 -40.77 -1.01 -33.23
N ALA A 644 -39.65 -0.40 -32.89
CA ALA A 644 -38.69 0.17 -33.83
C ALA A 644 -37.32 -0.50 -33.65
N THR A 645 -36.70 -0.99 -34.71
CA THR A 645 -35.30 -1.47 -34.73
C THR A 645 -34.60 -0.92 -35.96
N THR A 646 -33.29 -0.63 -35.90
CA THR A 646 -32.51 -0.37 -37.13
C THR A 646 -31.84 -1.59 -37.75
N SER A 647 -31.86 -2.74 -37.10
CA SER A 647 -31.32 -3.99 -37.65
C SER A 647 -32.42 -5.06 -37.73
N ASP A 648 -32.11 -6.33 -37.49
CA ASP A 648 -33.02 -7.44 -37.73
C ASP A 648 -34.02 -7.62 -36.57
N LEU A 649 -35.23 -8.09 -36.88
CA LEU A 649 -36.19 -8.55 -35.88
C LEU A 649 -36.52 -10.03 -36.13
N GLN A 650 -36.26 -10.89 -35.15
CA GLN A 650 -36.62 -12.30 -35.20
C GLN A 650 -37.65 -12.64 -34.12
N VAL A 651 -38.82 -13.14 -34.53
CA VAL A 651 -39.87 -13.65 -33.64
C VAL A 651 -40.05 -15.15 -33.91
N SER A 652 -39.61 -16.04 -33.00
CA SER A 652 -39.53 -17.47 -33.33
C SER A 652 -39.68 -18.48 -32.18
N HIS A 653 -40.06 -19.72 -32.51
CA HIS A 653 -40.23 -20.80 -31.52
C HIS A 653 -41.21 -20.45 -30.39
N ILE A 654 -42.44 -20.09 -30.77
CA ILE A 654 -43.49 -19.64 -29.86
C ILE A 654 -44.63 -20.67 -29.82
N ALA A 655 -45.08 -21.01 -28.61
CA ALA A 655 -46.26 -21.84 -28.37
C ALA A 655 -47.28 -21.07 -27.51
N THR A 656 -48.51 -20.98 -28.01
CA THR A 656 -49.58 -20.13 -27.47
C THR A 656 -50.89 -20.93 -27.47
N THR A 657 -51.71 -20.85 -26.40
CA THR A 657 -53.07 -21.42 -26.43
C THR A 657 -54.20 -20.41 -26.66
N SER A 658 -53.86 -19.12 -26.71
CA SER A 658 -54.77 -18.03 -27.11
C SER A 658 -54.15 -17.20 -28.25
N ASP A 659 -54.52 -15.93 -28.43
CA ASP A 659 -54.18 -15.15 -29.64
C ASP A 659 -52.71 -14.68 -29.66
N LEU A 660 -52.17 -14.48 -30.87
CA LEU A 660 -50.86 -13.89 -31.10
C LEU A 660 -50.94 -12.69 -32.06
N GLN A 661 -50.53 -11.52 -31.58
CA GLN A 661 -50.56 -10.27 -32.34
C GLN A 661 -49.16 -9.67 -32.48
N VAL A 662 -48.74 -9.39 -33.71
CA VAL A 662 -47.44 -8.78 -34.05
C VAL A 662 -47.70 -7.53 -34.91
N SER A 663 -47.64 -6.32 -34.35
CA SER A 663 -48.15 -5.13 -35.06
C SER A 663 -47.45 -3.80 -34.77
N HIS A 664 -47.60 -2.84 -35.69
CA HIS A 664 -47.00 -1.50 -35.60
C HIS A 664 -45.48 -1.55 -35.40
N ILE A 665 -44.80 -2.21 -36.33
CA ILE A 665 -43.35 -2.43 -36.31
C ILE A 665 -42.69 -1.51 -37.34
N ALA A 666 -41.43 -1.13 -37.13
CA ALA A 666 -40.56 -0.52 -38.14
C ALA A 666 -39.15 -1.11 -37.96
N THR A 667 -38.63 -1.83 -38.97
CA THR A 667 -37.27 -2.38 -38.94
C THR A 667 -36.40 -1.69 -39.99
N THR A 668 -35.09 -1.68 -39.80
CA THR A 668 -34.17 -1.14 -40.83
C THR A 668 -33.10 -2.11 -41.31
N SER A 669 -33.22 -3.38 -40.89
CA SER A 669 -32.81 -4.55 -41.67
C SER A 669 -33.98 -5.55 -41.80
N ASP A 670 -33.74 -6.86 -41.71
CA ASP A 670 -34.72 -7.92 -42.03
C ASP A 670 -35.80 -8.08 -40.93
N LEU A 671 -36.87 -8.81 -41.25
CA LEU A 671 -37.82 -9.33 -40.27
C LEU A 671 -38.15 -10.79 -40.55
N GLN A 672 -37.92 -11.65 -39.56
CA GLN A 672 -38.19 -13.07 -39.62
C GLN A 672 -39.22 -13.49 -38.56
N VAL A 673 -40.35 -14.05 -38.98
CA VAL A 673 -41.35 -14.66 -38.09
C VAL A 673 -41.48 -16.14 -38.40
N SER A 674 -41.08 -17.04 -37.48
CA SER A 674 -41.02 -18.48 -37.79
C SER A 674 -41.22 -19.46 -36.63
N HIS A 675 -41.58 -20.71 -36.94
CA HIS A 675 -41.76 -21.78 -35.94
C HIS A 675 -42.76 -21.41 -34.83
N ILE A 676 -43.95 -20.95 -35.24
CA ILE A 676 -45.04 -20.50 -34.36
C ILE A 676 -46.14 -21.58 -34.31
N ALA A 677 -46.65 -21.89 -33.12
CA ALA A 677 -47.81 -22.75 -32.93
C ALA A 677 -48.86 -22.07 -32.03
N THR A 678 -50.05 -21.81 -32.57
CA THR A 678 -51.18 -21.20 -31.82
C THR A 678 -52.44 -22.05 -31.94
N ILE A 679 -53.28 -22.01 -30.90
CA ILE A 679 -54.64 -22.58 -30.95
C ILE A 679 -55.64 -21.55 -31.52
N SER A 680 -55.47 -20.28 -31.16
CA SER A 680 -56.32 -19.17 -31.64
C SER A 680 -55.64 -18.36 -32.75
N ASP A 681 -56.08 -17.13 -33.01
CA ASP A 681 -55.77 -16.37 -34.23
C ASP A 681 -54.34 -15.79 -34.23
N LEU A 682 -53.79 -15.57 -35.43
CA LEU A 682 -52.48 -14.94 -35.65
C LEU A 682 -52.58 -13.73 -36.57
N GLN A 683 -52.27 -12.53 -36.04
CA GLN A 683 -52.36 -11.27 -36.76
C GLN A 683 -51.00 -10.57 -36.87
N VAL A 684 -50.61 -10.17 -38.09
CA VAL A 684 -49.31 -9.56 -38.40
C VAL A 684 -49.56 -8.28 -39.22
N SER A 685 -49.34 -7.06 -38.70
CA SER A 685 -49.81 -5.85 -39.42
C SER A 685 -49.05 -4.56 -39.16
N HIS A 686 -49.02 -3.67 -40.16
CA HIS A 686 -48.35 -2.36 -40.11
C HIS A 686 -46.85 -2.47 -39.79
N ILE A 687 -46.06 -3.05 -40.70
CA ILE A 687 -44.68 -3.51 -40.42
C ILE A 687 -43.65 -2.88 -41.37
N ALA A 688 -43.10 -1.76 -40.95
CA ALA A 688 -42.26 -0.90 -41.74
C ALA A 688 -40.77 -1.34 -41.89
N THR A 689 -40.49 -2.49 -42.55
CA THR A 689 -39.10 -2.99 -42.78
C THR A 689 -38.34 -2.24 -43.88
N THR A 690 -37.00 -2.14 -43.83
CA THR A 690 -36.21 -1.69 -45.00
C THR A 690 -35.49 -2.80 -45.76
N SER A 691 -35.16 -3.93 -45.13
CA SER A 691 -34.68 -5.13 -45.83
C SER A 691 -35.79 -6.21 -45.90
N ASP A 692 -35.45 -7.49 -46.06
CA ASP A 692 -36.39 -8.54 -46.45
C ASP A 692 -37.35 -8.95 -45.31
N LEU A 693 -38.60 -9.24 -45.67
CA LEU A 693 -39.60 -9.83 -44.77
C LEU A 693 -39.76 -11.33 -45.07
N GLN A 694 -39.57 -12.17 -44.06
CA GLN A 694 -39.75 -13.62 -44.13
C GLN A 694 -40.72 -14.12 -43.06
N VAL A 695 -41.74 -14.87 -43.48
CA VAL A 695 -42.74 -15.48 -42.58
C VAL A 695 -42.90 -16.95 -42.97
N SER A 696 -42.61 -17.90 -42.06
CA SER A 696 -42.54 -19.32 -42.41
C SER A 696 -42.83 -20.27 -41.23
N HIS A 697 -43.08 -21.56 -41.51
CA HIS A 697 -43.22 -22.61 -40.48
C HIS A 697 -44.22 -22.28 -39.34
N ILE A 698 -45.38 -21.72 -39.69
CA ILE A 698 -46.49 -21.44 -38.78
C ILE A 698 -47.48 -22.62 -38.78
N ALA A 699 -48.05 -22.93 -37.61
CA ALA A 699 -49.18 -23.85 -37.45
C ALA A 699 -50.24 -23.24 -36.51
N THR A 700 -51.28 -22.62 -37.09
CA THR A 700 -52.48 -22.17 -36.36
C THR A 700 -53.58 -23.23 -36.45
N ILE A 701 -54.51 -23.25 -35.49
CA ILE A 701 -55.80 -23.95 -35.62
C ILE A 701 -56.90 -22.99 -36.13
N SER A 702 -56.68 -21.68 -36.02
CA SER A 702 -57.59 -20.59 -36.43
C SER A 702 -56.94 -19.65 -37.49
N ASP A 703 -57.44 -18.43 -37.70
CA ASP A 703 -57.16 -17.59 -38.89
C ASP A 703 -55.79 -16.85 -38.87
N LEU A 704 -55.33 -16.38 -40.04
CA LEU A 704 -54.01 -15.74 -40.27
C LEU A 704 -54.09 -14.52 -41.22
N GLN A 705 -53.47 -13.37 -40.87
CA GLN A 705 -53.55 -12.09 -41.65
C GLN A 705 -52.22 -11.27 -41.68
N VAL A 706 -51.87 -10.57 -42.80
CA VAL A 706 -50.54 -9.88 -43.04
C VAL A 706 -50.62 -8.55 -43.86
N SER A 707 -49.92 -7.41 -43.51
CA SER A 707 -49.84 -6.14 -44.35
C SER A 707 -48.85 -4.94 -43.99
N HIS A 708 -48.33 -4.15 -44.99
CA HIS A 708 -47.66 -2.76 -45.02
C HIS A 708 -46.15 -2.53 -44.54
N ILE A 709 -45.28 -1.57 -45.09
CA ILE A 709 -43.72 -1.49 -45.06
C ILE A 709 -42.92 -0.07 -44.98
N ALA A 710 -41.58 0.01 -44.57
CA ALA A 710 -40.42 1.05 -44.57
C ALA A 710 -39.99 2.17 -43.48
N THR A 711 -38.65 2.44 -43.14
CA THR A 711 -38.11 3.84 -42.71
C THR A 711 -36.73 4.34 -41.96
N ILE A 712 -35.62 3.64 -41.54
CA ILE A 712 -34.20 4.14 -41.04
C ILE A 712 -33.89 4.97 -39.68
N SER A 713 -32.66 4.92 -39.01
CA SER A 713 -32.17 5.73 -37.77
C SER A 713 -30.59 5.83 -37.39
N ASP A 714 -30.11 6.24 -36.13
CA ASP A 714 -28.70 6.76 -35.71
C ASP A 714 -28.13 6.50 -34.19
N LEU A 715 -26.95 7.05 -33.68
CA LEU A 715 -25.96 6.52 -32.59
C LEU A 715 -25.42 7.44 -31.34
N GLN A 716 -24.61 6.96 -30.29
CA GLN A 716 -24.18 7.64 -28.96
C GLN A 716 -22.77 7.26 -28.21
N VAL A 717 -22.29 7.91 -27.06
CA VAL A 717 -21.03 7.60 -26.16
C VAL A 717 -20.80 8.38 -24.74
N SER A 718 -19.81 8.08 -23.81
CA SER A 718 -19.56 8.59 -22.35
C SER A 718 -18.08 8.62 -21.67
N ASP A 719 -17.78 9.21 -20.43
CA ASP A 719 -16.43 9.28 -19.62
C ASP A 719 -16.36 9.92 -18.10
N ILE A 720 -15.24 9.78 -17.27
CA ILE A 720 -14.59 10.62 -16.09
C ILE A 720 -14.65 10.31 -14.50
N GLY A 721 -13.58 10.58 -13.63
CA GLY A 721 -13.56 10.63 -12.07
C GLY A 721 -12.24 10.94 -11.15
N THR A 722 -12.28 11.01 -9.75
CA THR A 722 -11.25 10.85 -8.57
C THR A 722 -10.99 11.86 -7.31
N LYS A 723 -11.09 11.50 -5.96
CA LYS A 723 -10.77 12.29 -4.63
C LYS A 723 -10.49 11.59 -3.24
N ALA A 724 -11.54 11.29 -2.44
CA ALA A 724 -11.69 10.63 -1.14
C ALA A 724 -11.02 11.11 0.17
N ASP A 725 -9.72 10.86 0.34
CA ASP A 725 -9.27 10.09 1.53
C ASP A 725 -9.10 10.91 2.83
N LEU A 726 -9.39 12.21 2.76
CA LEU A 726 -9.21 13.18 3.86
C LEU A 726 -10.22 13.03 5.00
N GLN A 727 -11.44 12.57 4.72
CA GLN A 727 -12.46 12.37 5.77
C GLN A 727 -12.09 11.20 6.70
N VAL A 728 -11.48 10.18 6.10
CA VAL A 728 -10.96 8.95 6.71
C VAL A 728 -9.78 9.26 7.61
N ALA A 729 -8.81 10.03 7.07
CA ALA A 729 -7.62 10.46 7.77
C ALA A 729 -7.95 11.11 9.12
N ALA A 730 -8.97 11.99 9.16
CA ALA A 730 -9.45 12.60 10.38
C ALA A 730 -10.00 11.58 11.39
N ARG A 731 -10.90 10.68 10.98
CA ARG A 731 -11.52 9.69 11.88
C ARG A 731 -10.52 8.67 12.44
N CYS A 732 -9.52 8.28 11.64
CA CYS A 732 -8.43 7.42 12.09
C CYS A 732 -7.59 8.08 13.21
N LEU A 733 -7.26 9.37 13.08
CA LEU A 733 -6.54 10.14 14.10
C LEU A 733 -7.38 10.38 15.37
N GLU A 734 -8.67 10.68 15.23
CA GLU A 734 -9.58 10.82 16.37
C GLU A 734 -9.68 9.52 17.18
N THR A 735 -9.90 8.40 16.48
CA THR A 735 -10.01 7.05 17.09
C THR A 735 -8.73 6.66 17.83
N ALA A 736 -7.56 6.96 17.24
CA ALA A 736 -6.28 6.71 17.88
C ALA A 736 -6.09 7.50 19.19
N SER A 737 -6.49 8.77 19.23
CA SER A 737 -6.39 9.58 20.46
C SER A 737 -7.26 9.02 21.59
N TRP A 738 -8.48 8.55 21.28
CA TRP A 738 -9.37 7.93 22.27
C TRP A 738 -8.90 6.54 22.72
N GLY A 739 -8.46 5.68 21.80
CA GLY A 739 -7.88 4.37 22.15
C GLY A 739 -6.66 4.50 23.06
N ALA A 740 -5.79 5.47 22.77
CA ALA A 740 -4.64 5.81 23.60
C ALA A 740 -5.04 6.37 24.98
N PHE A 741 -6.02 7.28 25.05
CA PHE A 741 -6.57 7.78 26.31
C PHE A 741 -7.11 6.65 27.21
N HIS A 742 -7.79 5.66 26.63
CA HIS A 742 -8.29 4.51 27.37
C HIS A 742 -7.16 3.62 27.90
N ASN A 743 -6.09 3.39 27.12
CA ASN A 743 -4.91 2.65 27.57
C ASN A 743 -4.19 3.37 28.73
N VAL A 744 -3.95 4.69 28.60
CA VAL A 744 -3.47 5.54 29.71
C VAL A 744 -4.37 5.37 30.95
N SER A 745 -5.69 5.50 30.78
CA SER A 745 -6.68 5.43 31.87
C SER A 745 -6.80 4.07 32.55
N ILE A 746 -6.35 2.99 31.90
CA ILE A 746 -6.26 1.65 32.49
C ILE A 746 -4.99 1.56 33.34
N ASN A 747 -3.82 1.81 32.74
CA ASN A 747 -2.51 1.62 33.39
C ASN A 747 -2.28 2.62 34.55
N LEU A 748 -2.85 3.83 34.47
CA LEU A 748 -2.81 4.83 35.54
C LEU A 748 -3.44 4.35 36.86
N LYS A 749 -4.31 3.33 36.87
CA LYS A 749 -4.98 2.84 38.09
C LYS A 749 -4.02 2.15 39.07
N GLU A 750 -2.93 1.58 38.57
CA GLU A 750 -1.94 0.87 39.39
C GLU A 750 -0.72 1.73 39.77
N ILE A 751 -0.65 2.98 39.27
CA ILE A 751 0.40 3.92 39.64
C ILE A 751 0.09 4.56 40.99
N GLU A 752 1.02 4.38 41.94
CA GLU A 752 0.89 4.85 43.33
C GLU A 752 0.92 6.38 43.44
N ASP A 753 1.70 7.05 42.59
CA ASP A 753 1.86 8.51 42.55
C ASP A 753 0.56 9.21 42.12
N ALA A 754 -0.14 9.80 43.11
CA ALA A 754 -1.41 10.47 42.89
C ALA A 754 -1.29 11.77 42.07
N ALA A 755 -0.19 12.52 42.21
CA ALA A 755 -0.01 13.78 41.50
C ALA A 755 0.30 13.54 40.02
N PHE A 756 1.17 12.57 39.72
CA PHE A 756 1.40 12.09 38.36
C PHE A 756 0.10 11.57 37.73
N ARG A 757 -0.66 10.76 38.47
CA ARG A 757 -1.92 10.17 37.99
C ARG A 757 -2.97 11.21 37.62
N GLU A 758 -3.16 12.24 38.45
CA GLU A 758 -4.12 13.31 38.18
C GLU A 758 -3.67 14.20 37.00
N GLN A 759 -2.40 14.61 36.98
CA GLN A 759 -1.83 15.42 35.89
C GLN A 759 -1.90 14.69 34.53
N THR A 760 -1.46 13.44 34.47
CA THR A 760 -1.45 12.66 33.21
C THR A 760 -2.85 12.30 32.74
N LEU A 761 -3.81 12.04 33.66
CA LEU A 761 -5.20 11.81 33.27
C LEU A 761 -5.84 13.09 32.69
N GLN A 762 -5.55 14.26 33.27
CA GLN A 762 -6.04 15.54 32.77
C GLN A 762 -5.47 15.86 31.38
N GLU A 763 -4.16 15.67 31.17
CA GLU A 763 -3.51 15.87 29.87
C GLU A 763 -4.07 14.91 28.81
N ALA A 764 -4.11 13.61 29.11
CA ALA A 764 -4.61 12.58 28.20
C ALA A 764 -6.08 12.83 27.82
N ARG A 765 -6.89 13.31 28.76
CA ARG A 765 -8.29 13.67 28.51
C ARG A 765 -8.39 14.90 27.61
N GLN A 766 -7.61 15.94 27.87
CA GLN A 766 -7.60 17.16 27.06
C GLN A 766 -7.21 16.86 25.61
N LEU A 767 -6.20 16.01 25.38
CA LEU A 767 -5.76 15.60 24.03
C LEU A 767 -6.84 14.78 23.28
N ALA A 768 -7.69 14.04 23.99
CA ALA A 768 -8.82 13.31 23.42
C ALA A 768 -9.99 14.25 23.05
N ASP A 769 -10.39 15.14 23.97
CA ASP A 769 -11.45 16.12 23.70
C ASP A 769 -11.06 17.11 22.58
N GLN A 770 -9.77 17.51 22.51
CA GLN A 770 -9.22 18.31 21.41
C GLN A 770 -9.25 17.57 20.07
N ALA A 771 -8.93 16.27 20.04
CA ALA A 771 -8.95 15.48 18.81
C ALA A 771 -10.36 15.43 18.19
N THR A 772 -11.40 15.27 19.02
CA THR A 772 -12.80 15.33 18.54
C THR A 772 -13.19 16.73 18.05
N ALA A 773 -12.68 17.80 18.64
CA ALA A 773 -12.91 19.17 18.16
C ALA A 773 -12.27 19.42 16.79
N HIS A 774 -11.01 19.04 16.60
CA HIS A 774 -10.30 19.18 15.33
C HIS A 774 -10.85 18.25 14.25
N SER A 775 -11.21 17.01 14.58
CA SER A 775 -11.85 16.08 13.65
C SER A 775 -13.13 16.68 13.07
N ARG A 776 -13.98 17.27 13.93
CA ARG A 776 -15.17 18.01 13.46
C ARG A 776 -14.80 19.16 12.53
N GLN A 777 -13.84 20.01 12.91
CA GLN A 777 -13.39 21.15 12.09
C GLN A 777 -12.91 20.74 10.68
N VAL A 778 -12.13 19.64 10.57
CA VAL A 778 -11.67 19.09 9.29
C VAL A 778 -12.84 18.64 8.43
N LEU A 779 -13.77 17.86 8.99
CA LEU A 779 -14.95 17.35 8.28
C LEU A 779 -15.87 18.49 7.83
N ASP A 780 -16.15 19.44 8.74
CA ASP A 780 -16.85 20.70 8.46
C ASP A 780 -16.23 21.47 7.28
N THR A 781 -14.92 21.35 7.05
CA THR A 781 -14.21 22.05 5.97
C THR A 781 -14.33 21.29 4.65
N LEU A 782 -14.24 19.96 4.68
CA LEU A 782 -14.40 19.09 3.52
C LEU A 782 -15.84 19.11 2.96
N GLU A 783 -16.85 19.11 3.83
CA GLU A 783 -18.27 19.20 3.44
C GLU A 783 -18.63 20.53 2.75
N LYS A 784 -17.85 21.60 2.97
CA LYS A 784 -18.10 22.94 2.41
C LYS A 784 -17.37 23.19 1.07
N ARG A 785 -16.64 22.22 0.52
CA ARG A 785 -16.02 22.30 -0.81
C ARG A 785 -16.96 21.74 -1.88
N ALA A 786 -17.38 22.61 -2.81
CA ALA A 786 -18.02 22.18 -4.05
C ALA A 786 -17.01 21.51 -4.99
N GLU A 787 -17.52 20.82 -6.01
CA GLU A 787 -16.76 20.13 -7.06
C GLU A 787 -16.41 21.06 -8.22
#